data_AF-A0A6L9ECB3-F1
#
_entry.id   AF-A0A6L9ECB3-F1
#
_cell.length_a   1.000
_cell.length_b   1.000
_cell.length_c   1.000
_cell.angle_alpha   90.00
_cell.angle_beta   90.00
_cell.angle_gamma   90.00
#
_symmetry.space_group_name_H-M   'P 1'
#
loop_
_entity.id
_entity.type
_entity.pdbx_description
1 polymer ?
#
loop_
_entity_poly.entity_id
_entity_poly.type
_entity_poly.pdbx_seq_one_letter_code
_entity_poly.pdbx_strand_id
1 'polypeptide(L)'
;MLKIKIHRIILFSMFNVFCYGQELPKILPSNPEAAAMGKFGDIPVGTFTGVPNISIPIMELSCKSYSVPISLQYHASGIRVNEIASRVGLGWKLNAGGSITRSVRGIPDDYVTGYLSPVVTVSQFLSSTDVAKANWITNFSSEYDFESDIYYYNVPGHSGKFFFKQSVIQSGNQNENPKYEIVTHPKDDVKIDYWTEGTKITRWEITAANGTKYYLGKSKDSTRQARDLSTTYSTNGSTWPDPPQALEDYVTSWHLMDVEAVDQSLTSFTYDFSNITFYNISGQQKEIPKLAGTSSNPIRTSYAFNKDKVHRLTSIINNRGSILFGYNHSRTDLKQDFALTDITLKDLNNKTIDNYALKYGYFTSTKTHNSNFGNLDQRRKRLYLQNVKQTLENVDNKVYSFEYDTSQILPDRFSFSQDFWGYYNGQDNSVFYPKIEWNAGVNNVYTTIAGADRKVYETYAKACSLKKITYPTGGYTEFDFESNKIGNIDFFGLTETKQVTIDGLSSVNSSDTTFEKYITVADPDQYIGGINWTVNMNSCANSGGLDCPKAELYKKIGTQFELIAATNGSSLTQGIVFTEGVPLELKIILYNNSGIFPPEPRVDISAFITGRELIPNSQNGVTSGGLRLKTIKNYDHDGTQLLSKEYIYTKFDDSSTTSGAALNPPTFIYKNMFYCEGGATGGPVDLLQSNSIFPLTNGSSYTSAYSNVTEILDNGNAGKIEYTHHFMYDGAGVQTNTFATGLLEQNINTPLQDFAHRRGLLLNKKVYAKSGSAYNLIEETSNSYNPLGENLLEQYVSVENRGCFGGYSPYKNLSERFYLTQTTTKRYHSTGNVTEIIVYTHDLGYSGRTFPIEVSHTDSMGNSKTTRTYYADDKSQMTGLSTVALSAIDKLKDANRITEPLQTTITLKDSNEVVLSKETQQNAYRDWGNSIPLSEFQRTSKATQNLEDRIQYHSYYSNGNPKEISVKSGPHIVYIWGYKGEYPIARIENAIYTDVSSYVSNLQTLSLADTDNCKQSSCKEELLRQGLNALRTNLPKAMVTTYTYDPLVGVTSITDPRGNTTYYSYDDFNRLKEVRDADKKLVSDYQYHYKSQIQN
;
A
#
# COMPACT_ATOMS: atom_id res chain seq x y z
N MET A 1 -24.36 88.26 -18.39
CA MET A 1 -25.53 87.54 -17.86
C MET A 1 -25.33 86.05 -18.14
N LEU A 2 -24.83 85.27 -17.17
CA LEU A 2 -25.58 84.47 -16.19
C LEU A 2 -26.41 83.33 -16.82
N LYS A 3 -25.95 82.08 -16.69
CA LYS A 3 -26.48 81.13 -15.69
C LYS A 3 -25.73 79.79 -15.69
N ILE A 4 -25.27 79.44 -14.50
CA ILE A 4 -24.67 78.17 -14.06
C ILE A 4 -25.76 77.06 -14.02
N LYS A 5 -25.43 75.84 -14.45
CA LYS A 5 -26.06 74.60 -13.93
C LYS A 5 -25.04 73.47 -13.76
N ILE A 6 -24.85 73.16 -12.48
CA ILE A 6 -24.08 72.05 -11.89
C ILE A 6 -24.68 70.71 -12.35
N HIS A 7 -23.85 69.81 -12.89
CA HIS A 7 -24.20 68.39 -13.05
C HIS A 7 -23.65 67.61 -11.84
N ARG A 8 -24.55 66.95 -11.11
CA ARG A 8 -24.21 65.95 -10.09
C ARG A 8 -23.85 64.64 -10.80
N ILE A 9 -22.61 64.21 -10.63
CA ILE A 9 -22.14 62.85 -10.93
C ILE A 9 -22.62 61.97 -9.77
N ILE A 10 -23.49 61.00 -10.03
CA ILE A 10 -23.81 59.92 -9.11
C ILE A 10 -22.89 58.75 -9.48
N LEU A 11 -21.85 58.52 -8.68
CA LEU A 11 -21.07 57.29 -8.69
C LEU A 11 -21.92 56.20 -8.02
N PHE A 12 -22.44 55.26 -8.79
CA PHE A 12 -22.97 53.99 -8.26
C PHE A 12 -21.78 53.02 -8.16
N SER A 13 -21.20 52.86 -6.96
CA SER A 13 -20.28 51.74 -6.72
C SER A 13 -21.09 50.46 -6.60
N MET A 14 -21.06 49.62 -7.64
CA MET A 14 -21.42 48.22 -7.51
C MET A 14 -20.30 47.53 -6.72
N PHE A 15 -20.46 47.42 -5.40
CA PHE A 15 -19.74 46.42 -4.63
C PHE A 15 -20.30 45.05 -5.02
N ASN A 16 -19.61 44.35 -5.93
CA ASN A 16 -19.80 42.92 -6.10
C ASN A 16 -19.25 42.24 -4.84
N VAL A 17 -20.16 41.78 -3.98
CA VAL A 17 -19.83 40.94 -2.82
C VAL A 17 -19.54 39.54 -3.34
N PHE A 18 -18.27 39.23 -3.61
CA PHE A 18 -17.82 37.86 -3.76
C PHE A 18 -17.75 37.22 -2.37
N CYS A 19 -18.72 36.36 -2.07
CA CYS A 19 -18.67 35.51 -0.89
C CYS A 19 -17.78 34.30 -1.22
N TYR A 20 -16.51 34.34 -0.80
CA TYR A 20 -15.62 33.18 -0.85
C TYR A 20 -16.02 32.21 0.28
N GLY A 21 -16.68 31.12 -0.09
CA GLY A 21 -16.91 30.01 0.83
C GLY A 21 -15.64 29.19 0.96
N GLN A 22 -15.27 28.83 2.19
CA GLN A 22 -14.22 27.84 2.45
C GLN A 22 -14.53 26.54 1.71
N GLU A 23 -13.57 26.03 0.94
CA GLU A 23 -13.58 24.67 0.45
C GLU A 23 -12.85 23.79 1.46
N LEU A 24 -13.59 22.84 2.02
CA LEU A 24 -13.00 21.69 2.72
C LEU A 24 -12.06 20.93 1.78
N PRO A 25 -11.16 20.06 2.29
CA PRO A 25 -10.25 19.28 1.45
C PRO A 25 -10.98 18.75 0.21
N LYS A 26 -10.60 19.29 -0.95
CA LYS A 26 -11.12 18.89 -2.25
C LYS A 26 -10.63 17.47 -2.50
N ILE A 27 -11.40 16.47 -2.04
CA ILE A 27 -11.18 15.09 -2.44
C ILE A 27 -11.56 15.02 -3.91
N LEU A 28 -10.56 15.12 -4.79
CA LEU A 28 -10.75 15.01 -6.22
C LEU A 28 -11.03 13.54 -6.55
N PRO A 29 -12.20 13.22 -7.13
CA PRO A 29 -12.54 11.84 -7.43
C PRO A 29 -11.56 11.27 -8.46
N SER A 30 -10.95 10.14 -8.13
CA SER A 30 -10.07 9.42 -9.04
C SER A 30 -10.84 8.75 -10.18
N ASN A 31 -10.16 8.50 -11.30
CA ASN A 31 -10.71 7.69 -12.38
C ASN A 31 -11.01 6.23 -11.91
N PRO A 32 -11.90 5.48 -12.59
CA PRO A 32 -12.35 4.17 -12.12
C PRO A 32 -11.25 3.13 -11.91
N GLU A 33 -10.20 3.11 -12.74
CA GLU A 33 -9.10 2.15 -12.62
C GLU A 33 -8.20 2.46 -11.42
N ALA A 34 -7.89 3.75 -11.21
CA ALA A 34 -7.16 4.22 -10.05
C ALA A 34 -7.96 4.00 -8.75
N ALA A 35 -9.28 4.22 -8.76
CA ALA A 35 -10.16 3.96 -7.61
C ALA A 35 -10.23 2.46 -7.26
N ALA A 36 -10.32 1.59 -8.26
CA ALA A 36 -10.27 0.14 -8.05
C ALA A 36 -8.93 -0.28 -7.44
N MET A 37 -7.81 0.31 -7.88
CA MET A 37 -6.49 0.06 -7.27
C MET A 37 -6.38 0.60 -5.84
N GLY A 38 -6.83 1.83 -5.60
CA GLY A 38 -6.86 2.46 -4.27
C GLY A 38 -7.60 1.61 -3.26
N LYS A 39 -8.73 0.98 -3.64
CA LYS A 39 -9.50 0.08 -2.76
C LYS A 39 -8.67 -1.09 -2.17
N PHE A 40 -7.74 -1.67 -2.94
CA PHE A 40 -6.85 -2.73 -2.43
C PHE A 40 -5.75 -2.20 -1.50
N GLY A 41 -5.31 -0.95 -1.69
CA GLY A 41 -4.38 -0.27 -0.77
C GLY A 41 -5.06 0.21 0.51
N ASP A 42 -6.28 0.71 0.40
CA ASP A 42 -7.09 1.23 1.48
C ASP A 42 -7.70 0.12 2.34
N ILE A 43 -8.03 -1.05 1.78
CA ILE A 43 -8.58 -2.18 2.54
C ILE A 43 -7.88 -3.45 2.07
N PRO A 44 -6.67 -3.76 2.55
CA PRO A 44 -6.00 -4.96 2.09
C PRO A 44 -6.68 -6.23 2.60
N VAL A 45 -6.50 -7.29 1.81
CA VAL A 45 -7.13 -8.60 2.02
C VAL A 45 -6.42 -9.36 3.12
N GLY A 46 -7.17 -10.10 3.95
CA GLY A 46 -6.62 -10.90 5.02
C GLY A 46 -7.61 -11.18 6.14
N THR A 47 -7.21 -12.09 7.04
CA THR A 47 -7.97 -12.43 8.25
C THR A 47 -8.23 -11.20 9.13
N PHE A 48 -7.23 -10.31 9.25
CA PHE A 48 -7.31 -9.06 10.01
C PHE A 48 -8.43 -8.11 9.56
N THR A 49 -8.78 -8.09 8.28
CA THR A 49 -9.88 -7.26 7.74
C THR A 49 -11.17 -8.04 7.51
N GLY A 50 -11.05 -9.37 7.50
CA GLY A 50 -12.13 -10.27 7.10
C GLY A 50 -12.43 -10.24 5.60
N VAL A 51 -11.61 -9.59 4.77
CA VAL A 51 -11.78 -9.57 3.31
C VAL A 51 -10.96 -10.72 2.68
N PRO A 52 -11.58 -11.68 1.97
CA PRO A 52 -10.86 -12.77 1.31
C PRO A 52 -10.02 -12.29 0.12
N ASN A 53 -8.90 -12.97 -0.13
CA ASN A 53 -8.12 -12.78 -1.34
C ASN A 53 -8.71 -13.62 -2.49
N ILE A 54 -9.44 -12.97 -3.40
CA ILE A 54 -10.08 -13.63 -4.56
C ILE A 54 -9.32 -13.22 -5.82
N SER A 55 -8.59 -14.17 -6.42
CA SER A 55 -7.82 -13.96 -7.64
C SER A 55 -8.05 -15.09 -8.64
N ILE A 56 -8.32 -14.72 -9.89
CA ILE A 56 -8.44 -15.62 -11.05
C ILE A 56 -7.18 -15.44 -11.90
N PRO A 57 -6.23 -16.38 -11.85
CA PRO A 57 -5.06 -16.34 -12.72
C PRO A 57 -5.48 -16.61 -14.16
N ILE A 58 -5.00 -15.79 -15.09
CA ILE A 58 -5.28 -15.92 -16.53
C ILE A 58 -4.08 -16.55 -17.22
N MET A 59 -2.92 -15.88 -17.16
CA MET A 59 -1.67 -16.32 -17.78
C MET A 59 -0.50 -15.54 -17.16
N GLU A 60 0.72 -15.87 -17.54
CA GLU A 60 1.93 -15.24 -17.04
C GLU A 60 2.94 -15.06 -18.17
N LEU A 61 3.58 -13.90 -18.25
CA LEU A 61 4.72 -13.67 -19.15
C LEU A 61 6.00 -13.64 -18.31
N SER A 62 6.68 -14.78 -18.24
CA SER A 62 7.90 -14.93 -17.45
C SER A 62 9.13 -14.36 -18.17
N CYS A 63 10.03 -13.75 -17.42
CA CYS A 63 11.39 -13.35 -17.82
C CYS A 63 12.42 -14.09 -16.97
N LYS A 64 13.72 -13.88 -17.20
CA LYS A 64 14.78 -14.57 -16.44
C LYS A 64 14.85 -14.14 -14.97
N SER A 65 14.65 -12.85 -14.66
CA SER A 65 14.78 -12.29 -13.30
C SER A 65 13.48 -11.82 -12.65
N TYR A 66 12.38 -11.78 -13.40
CA TYR A 66 11.05 -11.38 -12.92
C TYR A 66 9.98 -12.05 -13.76
N SER A 67 8.72 -11.90 -13.34
CA SER A 67 7.58 -12.34 -14.13
C SER A 67 6.44 -11.32 -14.08
N VAL A 68 5.66 -11.26 -15.15
CA VAL A 68 4.47 -10.41 -15.25
C VAL A 68 3.22 -11.30 -15.19
N PRO A 69 2.62 -11.49 -14.00
CA PRO A 69 1.39 -12.26 -13.86
C PRO A 69 0.19 -11.46 -14.37
N ILE A 70 -0.66 -12.10 -15.18
CA ILE A 70 -1.94 -11.57 -15.63
C ILE A 70 -3.05 -12.26 -14.85
N SER A 71 -3.79 -11.49 -14.06
CA SER A 71 -4.87 -12.03 -13.22
C SER A 71 -6.02 -11.02 -13.08
N LEU A 72 -7.21 -11.53 -12.78
CA LEU A 72 -8.34 -10.72 -12.34
C LEU A 72 -8.47 -10.84 -10.82
N GLN A 73 -8.64 -9.73 -10.13
CA GLN A 73 -8.78 -9.71 -8.67
C GLN A 73 -10.12 -9.09 -8.28
N TYR A 74 -10.83 -9.70 -7.35
CA TYR A 74 -12.09 -9.17 -6.82
C TYR A 74 -11.90 -8.69 -5.38
N HIS A 75 -12.38 -7.47 -5.09
CA HIS A 75 -12.35 -6.90 -3.75
C HIS A 75 -13.69 -7.07 -3.04
N ALA A 76 -13.74 -7.92 -2.01
CA ALA A 76 -14.99 -8.37 -1.41
C ALA A 76 -15.49 -7.55 -0.20
N SER A 77 -15.02 -6.31 -0.01
CA SER A 77 -15.51 -5.45 1.08
C SER A 77 -16.92 -4.87 0.86
N GLY A 78 -17.63 -5.32 -0.18
CA GLY A 78 -18.91 -4.75 -0.63
C GLY A 78 -18.73 -3.67 -1.71
N ILE A 79 -19.84 -3.21 -2.26
CA ILE A 79 -19.90 -2.23 -3.35
C ILE A 79 -20.54 -0.93 -2.86
N ARG A 80 -19.87 0.21 -3.07
CA ARG A 80 -20.42 1.53 -2.69
C ARG A 80 -21.46 2.01 -3.71
N VAL A 81 -22.44 2.79 -3.26
CA VAL A 81 -23.51 3.32 -4.13
C VAL A 81 -22.93 4.15 -5.29
N ASN A 82 -21.95 5.02 -5.02
CA ASN A 82 -21.35 5.86 -6.05
C ASN A 82 -20.18 5.17 -6.83
N GLU A 83 -19.92 3.88 -6.61
CA GLU A 83 -18.82 3.14 -7.26
C GLU A 83 -19.07 2.97 -8.78
N ILE A 84 -18.02 3.20 -9.58
CA ILE A 84 -18.01 2.98 -11.03
C ILE A 84 -17.19 1.72 -11.31
N ALA A 85 -17.69 0.84 -12.17
CA ALA A 85 -16.99 -0.40 -12.53
C ALA A 85 -15.66 -0.13 -13.27
N SER A 86 -14.68 -1.02 -13.13
CA SER A 86 -13.50 -1.06 -13.99
C SER A 86 -13.85 -1.63 -15.38
N ARG A 87 -12.89 -1.65 -16.30
CA ARG A 87 -13.01 -2.31 -17.62
C ARG A 87 -13.22 -3.82 -17.53
N VAL A 88 -13.01 -4.43 -16.37
CA VAL A 88 -13.29 -5.86 -16.10
C VAL A 88 -14.48 -6.07 -15.16
N GLY A 89 -15.26 -5.04 -14.88
CA GLY A 89 -16.52 -5.13 -14.13
C GLY A 89 -16.45 -4.65 -12.68
N LEU A 90 -17.62 -4.48 -12.07
CA LEU A 90 -17.80 -3.92 -10.72
C LEU A 90 -17.12 -4.81 -9.66
N GLY A 91 -16.30 -4.19 -8.81
CA GLY A 91 -15.50 -4.86 -7.78
C GLY A 91 -14.30 -5.67 -8.31
N TRP A 92 -14.14 -5.81 -9.63
CA TRP A 92 -13.02 -6.50 -10.26
C TRP A 92 -11.93 -5.50 -10.70
N LYS A 93 -10.67 -5.95 -10.68
CA LYS A 93 -9.51 -5.22 -11.21
C LYS A 93 -8.65 -6.17 -12.07
N LEU A 94 -8.11 -5.64 -13.17
CA LEU A 94 -7.07 -6.32 -13.95
C LEU A 94 -5.70 -6.06 -13.31
N ASN A 95 -4.99 -7.13 -12.98
CA ASN A 95 -3.59 -7.09 -12.61
C ASN A 95 -2.77 -7.52 -13.84
N ALA A 96 -2.23 -6.56 -14.59
CA ALA A 96 -1.56 -6.78 -15.88
C ALA A 96 -0.50 -5.71 -16.20
N GLY A 97 0.22 -5.22 -15.19
CA GLY A 97 1.18 -4.13 -15.39
C GLY A 97 1.50 -3.43 -14.10
N GLY A 98 1.75 -2.14 -14.18
CA GLY A 98 2.03 -1.32 -13.01
C GLY A 98 1.74 0.16 -13.29
N SER A 99 1.64 0.94 -12.23
CA SER A 99 1.48 2.39 -12.30
C SER A 99 1.93 3.03 -11.00
N ILE A 100 2.33 4.30 -11.09
CA ILE A 100 2.29 5.21 -9.95
C ILE A 100 1.01 6.02 -10.05
N THR A 101 0.22 6.07 -8.99
CA THR A 101 -1.01 6.87 -8.90
C THR A 101 -0.89 7.84 -7.75
N ARG A 102 -1.35 9.09 -7.94
CA ARG A 102 -1.33 10.09 -6.88
C ARG A 102 -2.71 10.35 -6.29
N SER A 103 -2.74 10.61 -4.99
CA SER A 103 -3.86 11.22 -4.28
C SER A 103 -3.45 12.63 -3.89
N VAL A 104 -4.10 13.62 -4.49
CA VAL A 104 -3.76 15.04 -4.29
C VAL A 104 -4.16 15.49 -2.88
N ARG A 105 -3.26 16.19 -2.19
CA ARG A 105 -3.49 16.84 -0.89
C ARG A 105 -3.22 18.33 -1.04
N GLY A 106 -4.28 19.12 -1.23
CA GLY A 106 -4.13 20.55 -1.53
C GLY A 106 -3.97 20.78 -3.04
N ILE A 107 -2.77 21.21 -3.46
CA ILE A 107 -2.41 21.51 -4.84
C ILE A 107 -1.51 20.37 -5.34
N PRO A 108 -1.64 19.92 -6.60
CA PRO A 108 -0.72 18.91 -7.12
C PRO A 108 0.75 19.31 -6.91
N ASP A 109 1.55 18.40 -6.37
CA ASP A 109 2.96 18.68 -6.02
C ASP A 109 3.78 19.29 -7.16
N ASP A 110 3.49 18.87 -8.40
CA ASP A 110 4.17 19.25 -9.64
C ASP A 110 3.56 20.49 -10.34
N TYR A 111 2.71 21.22 -9.61
CA TYR A 111 2.14 22.49 -10.01
C TYR A 111 3.11 23.66 -9.77
N VAL A 112 2.86 24.82 -10.40
CA VAL A 112 3.72 26.01 -10.29
C VAL A 112 3.81 26.56 -8.86
N THR A 113 2.77 26.34 -8.06
CA THR A 113 2.74 26.64 -6.62
C THR A 113 2.61 25.39 -5.75
N GLY A 114 2.81 24.21 -6.35
CA GLY A 114 2.76 22.93 -5.64
C GLY A 114 4.00 22.70 -4.78
N TYR A 115 3.98 21.60 -4.02
CA TYR A 115 5.02 21.25 -3.05
C TYR A 115 6.45 21.17 -3.63
N LEU A 116 6.60 20.88 -4.92
CA LEU A 116 7.90 20.80 -5.62
C LEU A 116 8.34 22.13 -6.24
N SER A 117 7.56 23.20 -6.08
CA SER A 117 7.92 24.56 -6.50
C SER A 117 7.78 25.57 -5.35
N PRO A 118 8.41 25.34 -4.17
CA PRO A 118 8.23 26.19 -3.02
C PRO A 118 8.93 27.54 -3.17
N VAL A 119 8.26 28.63 -2.76
CA VAL A 119 8.92 29.93 -2.53
C VAL A 119 9.72 29.92 -1.22
N VAL A 120 9.26 29.16 -0.23
CA VAL A 120 9.94 28.89 1.05
C VAL A 120 9.80 27.41 1.35
N THR A 121 10.91 26.71 1.60
CA THR A 121 10.85 25.29 1.99
C THR A 121 10.32 25.13 3.42
N VAL A 122 9.74 23.97 3.75
CA VAL A 122 9.29 23.63 5.12
C VAL A 122 10.41 23.85 6.15
N SER A 123 11.65 23.50 5.83
CA SER A 123 12.81 23.71 6.71
C SER A 123 13.10 25.20 6.95
N GLN A 124 13.06 26.02 5.88
CA GLN A 124 13.22 27.47 5.99
C GLN A 124 12.05 28.11 6.75
N PHE A 125 10.83 27.61 6.55
CA PHE A 125 9.65 27.99 7.31
C PHE A 125 9.88 27.78 8.82
N LEU A 126 10.38 26.59 9.17
CA LEU A 126 10.64 26.20 10.55
C LEU A 126 11.72 27.03 11.24
N SER A 127 12.82 27.30 10.53
CA SER A 127 13.97 28.03 11.07
C SER A 127 13.77 29.56 11.16
N SER A 128 12.66 30.10 10.66
CA SER A 128 12.44 31.55 10.64
C SER A 128 11.85 32.09 11.95
N THR A 129 11.94 33.42 12.12
CA THR A 129 11.38 34.13 13.27
C THR A 129 9.86 34.12 13.25
N ASP A 130 9.22 34.26 14.41
CA ASP A 130 7.74 34.30 14.50
C ASP A 130 7.13 35.42 13.64
N VAL A 131 7.83 36.55 13.50
CA VAL A 131 7.42 37.65 12.62
C VAL A 131 7.48 37.25 11.14
N ALA A 132 8.53 36.54 10.72
CA ALA A 132 8.64 36.03 9.35
C ALA A 132 7.58 34.97 9.05
N LYS A 133 7.32 34.06 9.99
CA LYS A 133 6.23 33.08 9.92
C LYS A 133 4.88 33.77 9.77
N ALA A 134 4.58 34.76 10.61
CA ALA A 134 3.33 35.52 10.54
C ALA A 134 3.18 36.23 9.18
N ASN A 135 4.24 36.88 8.68
CA ASN A 135 4.22 37.52 7.36
C ASN A 135 4.01 36.51 6.22
N TRP A 136 4.59 35.32 6.31
CA TRP A 136 4.36 34.27 5.31
C TRP A 136 2.93 33.74 5.35
N ILE A 137 2.40 33.52 6.56
CA ILE A 137 1.02 33.09 6.77
C ILE A 137 0.03 34.12 6.21
N THR A 138 0.26 35.42 6.42
CA THR A 138 -0.65 36.47 5.93
C THR A 138 -0.56 36.70 4.42
N ASN A 139 0.61 36.50 3.81
CA ASN A 139 0.83 36.81 2.39
C ASN A 139 0.68 35.60 1.45
N PHE A 140 0.74 34.36 1.94
CA PHE A 140 0.88 33.17 1.10
C PHE A 140 -0.08 32.00 1.42
N SER A 141 -0.98 32.15 2.41
CA SER A 141 -1.80 31.04 2.95
C SER A 141 -2.75 30.35 1.97
N SER A 142 -3.09 30.98 0.84
CA SER A 142 -3.97 30.42 -0.18
C SER A 142 -3.27 30.08 -1.51
N GLU A 143 -1.97 30.38 -1.65
CA GLU A 143 -1.27 30.31 -2.94
C GLU A 143 -0.30 29.15 -3.05
N TYR A 144 0.33 28.70 -1.96
CA TYR A 144 1.43 27.72 -1.97
C TYR A 144 1.14 26.46 -1.16
N ASP A 145 1.64 25.33 -1.63
CA ASP A 145 1.49 24.05 -0.95
C ASP A 145 2.69 23.69 -0.05
N PHE A 146 2.38 23.30 1.19
CA PHE A 146 3.33 22.81 2.19
C PHE A 146 3.07 21.35 2.59
N GLU A 147 2.11 20.71 1.95
CA GLU A 147 1.75 19.31 2.10
C GLU A 147 2.19 18.54 0.85
N SER A 148 2.77 17.35 1.03
CA SER A 148 3.10 16.49 -0.11
C SER A 148 1.91 15.62 -0.47
N ASP A 149 1.67 15.43 -1.76
CA ASP A 149 0.74 14.42 -2.26
C ASP A 149 1.16 13.00 -1.81
N ILE A 150 0.17 12.10 -1.72
CA ILE A 150 0.46 10.67 -1.51
C ILE A 150 0.60 9.99 -2.86
N TYR A 151 1.75 9.33 -3.10
CA TYR A 151 1.95 8.50 -4.29
C TYR A 151 1.89 7.04 -3.91
N TYR A 152 1.13 6.26 -4.68
CA TYR A 152 1.08 4.80 -4.57
C TYR A 152 1.76 4.22 -5.79
N TYR A 153 2.72 3.31 -5.61
CA TYR A 153 3.32 2.54 -6.69
C TYR A 153 2.85 1.10 -6.64
N ASN A 154 2.64 0.53 -7.82
CA ASN A 154 2.46 -0.90 -8.03
C ASN A 154 3.22 -1.27 -9.29
N VAL A 155 4.17 -2.19 -9.18
CA VAL A 155 4.93 -2.78 -10.28
C VAL A 155 5.04 -4.28 -10.02
N PRO A 156 5.38 -5.12 -11.02
CA PRO A 156 5.56 -6.55 -10.79
C PRO A 156 6.45 -6.84 -9.58
N GLY A 157 5.90 -7.53 -8.58
CA GLY A 157 6.61 -7.91 -7.34
C GLY A 157 6.73 -6.83 -6.26
N HIS A 158 6.41 -5.55 -6.52
CA HIS A 158 6.58 -4.47 -5.54
C HIS A 158 5.39 -3.50 -5.53
N SER A 159 4.96 -3.09 -4.34
CA SER A 159 3.96 -2.04 -4.18
C SER A 159 4.10 -1.34 -2.84
N GLY A 160 3.75 -0.07 -2.79
CA GLY A 160 3.78 0.71 -1.56
C GLY A 160 3.33 2.13 -1.81
N LYS A 161 3.58 3.01 -0.84
CA LYS A 161 3.38 4.45 -1.00
C LYS A 161 4.63 5.24 -0.64
N PHE A 162 4.72 6.48 -1.11
CA PHE A 162 5.81 7.38 -0.79
C PHE A 162 5.35 8.84 -0.84
N PHE A 163 6.17 9.71 -0.27
CA PHE A 163 5.98 11.16 -0.21
C PHE A 163 7.27 11.86 -0.63
N PHE A 164 7.16 13.12 -1.02
CA PHE A 164 8.33 13.98 -1.16
C PHE A 164 8.73 14.59 0.18
N LYS A 165 10.02 14.81 0.33
CA LYS A 165 10.63 15.56 1.43
C LYS A 165 11.45 16.69 0.82
N GLN A 166 11.20 17.93 1.26
CA GLN A 166 11.90 19.13 0.79
C GLN A 166 13.38 19.25 1.26
N SER A 167 14.11 18.14 1.37
CA SER A 167 15.57 18.14 1.44
C SER A 167 16.12 18.21 0.02
N VAL A 168 16.76 19.34 -0.33
CA VAL A 168 17.38 19.50 -1.65
C VAL A 168 18.57 18.54 -1.75
N ILE A 169 18.49 17.58 -2.66
CA ILE A 169 19.67 16.87 -3.15
C ILE A 169 20.36 17.87 -4.08
N GLN A 170 21.53 18.40 -3.68
CA GLN A 170 22.29 19.29 -4.56
C GLN A 170 22.57 18.55 -5.86
N SER A 171 21.98 18.99 -6.97
CA SER A 171 22.50 18.62 -8.28
C SER A 171 23.91 19.16 -8.35
N GLY A 172 24.88 18.34 -8.78
CA GLY A 172 26.23 18.80 -9.05
C GLY A 172 26.31 19.89 -10.14
N ASN A 173 25.16 20.26 -10.73
CA ASN A 173 24.98 21.22 -11.79
C ASN A 173 24.05 22.36 -11.33
N GLN A 174 24.55 23.59 -11.22
CA GLN A 174 23.77 24.75 -10.72
C GLN A 174 22.63 25.22 -11.64
N ASN A 175 22.48 24.62 -12.82
CA ASN A 175 21.43 24.95 -13.79
C ASN A 175 20.24 23.97 -13.77
N GLU A 176 20.26 22.96 -12.89
CA GLU A 176 19.16 22.01 -12.73
C GLU A 176 18.26 22.41 -11.56
N ASN A 177 16.94 22.24 -11.72
CA ASN A 177 15.98 22.45 -10.64
C ASN A 177 16.35 21.56 -9.44
N PRO A 178 16.16 22.03 -8.20
CA PRO A 178 16.42 21.23 -7.01
C PRO A 178 15.59 19.94 -7.06
N LYS A 179 16.27 18.81 -6.87
CA LYS A 179 15.62 17.50 -6.76
C LYS A 179 15.33 17.21 -5.30
N TYR A 180 14.10 16.81 -5.03
CA TYR A 180 13.64 16.50 -3.68
C TYR A 180 13.79 15.01 -3.37
N GLU A 181 14.04 14.71 -2.10
CA GLU A 181 14.17 13.35 -1.61
C GLU A 181 12.79 12.66 -1.60
N ILE A 182 12.75 11.40 -2.03
CA ILE A 182 11.55 10.55 -1.94
C ILE A 182 11.69 9.64 -0.72
N VAL A 183 10.62 9.54 0.06
CA VAL A 183 10.58 8.68 1.25
C VAL A 183 9.41 7.71 1.18
N THR A 184 9.72 6.43 1.16
CA THR A 184 8.75 5.33 1.15
C THR A 184 8.08 5.15 2.51
N HIS A 185 6.83 4.70 2.51
CA HIS A 185 6.08 4.39 3.73
C HIS A 185 5.30 3.06 3.56
N PRO A 186 5.65 2.01 4.33
CA PRO A 186 6.81 1.92 5.21
C PRO A 186 8.13 2.05 4.43
N LYS A 187 9.23 2.17 5.16
CA LYS A 187 10.56 2.26 4.54
C LYS A 187 10.85 0.98 3.76
N ASP A 188 11.20 1.11 2.47
CA ASP A 188 11.43 0.01 1.53
C ASP A 188 12.85 0.06 0.93
N ASP A 189 13.33 -1.03 0.35
CA ASP A 189 14.64 -1.19 -0.32
C ASP A 189 14.61 -0.71 -1.79
N VAL A 190 13.44 -0.33 -2.29
CA VAL A 190 13.30 0.24 -3.64
C VAL A 190 13.89 1.65 -3.68
N LYS A 191 14.64 1.94 -4.74
CA LYS A 191 15.07 3.29 -5.07
C LYS A 191 14.07 3.90 -6.05
N ILE A 192 13.52 5.06 -5.73
CA ILE A 192 12.57 5.77 -6.60
C ILE A 192 13.22 7.06 -7.05
N ASP A 193 13.20 7.28 -8.37
CA ASP A 193 13.71 8.46 -9.05
C ASP A 193 12.63 9.03 -9.99
N TYR A 194 12.71 10.32 -10.30
CA TYR A 194 11.76 11.06 -11.12
C TYR A 194 12.44 12.13 -11.99
N TRP A 195 11.80 12.46 -13.11
CA TRP A 195 12.21 13.54 -14.02
C TRP A 195 11.04 14.47 -14.31
N THR A 196 11.35 15.76 -14.43
CA THR A 196 10.38 16.81 -14.74
C THR A 196 10.64 17.47 -16.09
N GLU A 197 9.59 18.00 -16.71
CA GLU A 197 9.68 18.96 -17.83
C GLU A 197 8.96 20.23 -17.38
N GLY A 198 9.73 21.30 -17.11
CA GLY A 198 9.24 22.41 -16.30
C GLY A 198 8.99 21.95 -14.86
N THR A 199 7.80 22.22 -14.33
CA THR A 199 7.38 21.75 -12.99
C THR A 199 6.76 20.36 -13.02
N LYS A 200 6.31 19.88 -14.18
CA LYS A 200 5.49 18.68 -14.31
C LYS A 200 6.32 17.40 -14.26
N ILE A 201 5.91 16.42 -13.47
CA ILE A 201 6.58 15.12 -13.42
C ILE A 201 6.17 14.30 -14.64
N THR A 202 7.15 13.87 -15.44
CA THR A 202 6.86 13.19 -16.71
C THR A 202 7.25 11.72 -16.71
N ARG A 203 8.24 11.33 -15.89
CA ARG A 203 8.80 9.99 -15.84
C ARG A 203 9.22 9.62 -14.41
N TRP A 204 9.04 8.36 -14.08
CA TRP A 204 9.57 7.73 -12.87
C TRP A 204 10.45 6.54 -13.23
N GLU A 205 11.45 6.26 -12.39
CA GLU A 205 12.26 5.05 -12.41
C GLU A 205 12.23 4.43 -11.01
N ILE A 206 11.69 3.22 -10.88
CA ILE A 206 11.81 2.43 -9.67
C ILE A 206 12.90 1.38 -9.92
N THR A 207 13.90 1.32 -9.07
CA THR A 207 14.91 0.24 -9.09
C THR A 207 14.68 -0.66 -7.89
N ALA A 208 14.32 -1.91 -8.13
CA ALA A 208 14.18 -2.93 -7.09
C ALA A 208 15.54 -3.31 -6.49
N ALA A 209 15.52 -3.96 -5.33
CA ALA A 209 16.71 -4.38 -4.59
C ALA A 209 17.52 -5.50 -5.28
N ASN A 210 16.95 -6.10 -6.33
CA ASN A 210 17.62 -7.05 -7.23
C ASN A 210 18.17 -6.37 -8.52
N GLY A 211 18.11 -5.04 -8.61
CA GLY A 211 18.55 -4.25 -9.77
C GLY A 211 17.58 -4.17 -10.96
N THR A 212 16.41 -4.80 -10.90
CA THR A 212 15.37 -4.65 -11.94
C THR A 212 14.84 -3.22 -11.94
N LYS A 213 14.75 -2.61 -13.12
CA LYS A 213 14.30 -1.23 -13.30
C LYS A 213 12.93 -1.18 -13.95
N TYR A 214 12.05 -0.33 -13.40
CA TYR A 214 10.70 -0.08 -13.88
C TYR A 214 10.59 1.37 -14.33
N TYR A 215 10.23 1.59 -15.59
CA TYR A 215 10.08 2.91 -16.19
C TYR A 215 8.60 3.25 -16.32
N LEU A 216 8.14 4.31 -15.66
CA LEU A 216 6.73 4.70 -15.66
C LEU A 216 6.53 6.10 -16.24
N GLY A 217 5.39 6.31 -16.89
CA GLY A 217 5.01 7.58 -17.52
C GLY A 217 5.65 7.81 -18.90
N LYS A 218 6.96 7.52 -19.03
CA LYS A 218 7.69 7.47 -20.30
C LYS A 218 8.49 6.17 -20.40
N SER A 219 8.67 5.67 -21.62
CA SER A 219 9.53 4.52 -21.92
C SER A 219 11.00 4.81 -21.58
N LYS A 220 11.84 3.78 -21.48
CA LYS A 220 13.27 3.91 -21.16
C LYS A 220 13.98 4.90 -22.09
N ASP A 221 13.69 4.79 -23.39
CA ASP A 221 14.20 5.64 -24.47
C ASP A 221 13.41 6.97 -24.63
N SER A 222 12.37 7.18 -23.82
CA SER A 222 11.48 8.35 -23.82
C SER A 222 10.67 8.57 -25.12
N THR A 223 10.56 7.58 -26.00
CA THR A 223 9.81 7.68 -27.27
C THR A 223 8.30 7.44 -27.12
N ARG A 224 7.88 6.74 -26.07
CA ARG A 224 6.47 6.41 -25.76
C ARG A 224 6.09 6.96 -24.39
N GLN A 225 4.81 7.28 -24.19
CA GLN A 225 4.30 7.76 -22.91
C GLN A 225 2.86 7.32 -22.65
N ALA A 226 2.51 7.13 -21.38
CA ALA A 226 1.15 6.86 -20.92
C ALA A 226 0.95 7.48 -19.52
N ARG A 227 0.19 8.57 -19.47
CA ARG A 227 -0.11 9.32 -18.25
C ARG A 227 -1.59 9.70 -18.23
N ASP A 228 -2.29 9.31 -17.17
CA ASP A 228 -3.70 9.68 -17.03
C ASP A 228 -3.81 11.12 -16.55
N LEU A 229 -4.72 11.87 -17.16
CA LEU A 229 -4.98 13.27 -16.84
C LEU A 229 -6.40 13.38 -16.33
N SER A 230 -6.62 14.22 -15.32
CA SER A 230 -7.95 14.57 -14.85
C SER A 230 -8.13 16.07 -14.81
N THR A 231 -9.33 16.50 -15.21
CA THR A 231 -9.83 17.87 -15.06
C THR A 231 -11.13 17.79 -14.28
N THR A 232 -11.13 18.31 -13.05
CA THR A 232 -12.32 18.31 -12.18
C THR A 232 -12.98 19.69 -12.15
N TYR A 233 -14.29 19.71 -12.37
CA TYR A 233 -15.16 20.88 -12.23
C TYR A 233 -16.13 20.62 -11.08
N SER A 234 -16.20 21.50 -10.08
CA SER A 234 -17.06 21.32 -8.90
C SER A 234 -18.08 22.45 -8.77
N THR A 235 -19.38 22.19 -8.82
CA THR A 235 -20.39 23.25 -8.66
C THR A 235 -21.07 23.19 -7.29
N ASN A 236 -21.25 24.36 -6.65
CA ASN A 236 -22.02 24.52 -5.42
C ASN A 236 -23.35 25.25 -5.73
N GLY A 237 -24.46 24.54 -5.98
CA GLY A 237 -25.75 25.19 -6.22
C GLY A 237 -26.84 24.33 -6.89
N SER A 238 -28.08 24.84 -6.88
CA SER A 238 -29.28 24.18 -7.43
C SER A 238 -29.63 24.58 -8.88
N THR A 239 -28.92 25.52 -9.50
CA THR A 239 -29.19 26.01 -10.86
C THR A 239 -27.90 26.13 -11.67
N TRP A 240 -27.93 25.67 -12.93
CA TRP A 240 -27.02 26.10 -14.01
C TRP A 240 -27.16 27.63 -14.20
N PRO A 241 -26.09 28.42 -14.45
CA PRO A 241 -25.01 28.10 -15.40
C PRO A 241 -23.58 28.40 -14.87
N ASP A 242 -22.60 27.95 -15.65
CA ASP A 242 -21.15 28.08 -15.52
C ASP A 242 -20.43 27.15 -14.52
N PRO A 243 -19.64 26.17 -15.01
CA PRO A 243 -18.69 25.46 -14.15
C PRO A 243 -17.66 26.47 -13.64
N PRO A 244 -17.28 26.43 -12.35
CA PRO A 244 -16.16 27.24 -11.86
C PRO A 244 -14.88 26.92 -12.61
N GLN A 245 -13.90 27.83 -12.52
CA GLN A 245 -12.58 27.66 -13.14
C GLN A 245 -12.08 26.23 -12.92
N ALA A 246 -11.78 25.56 -14.04
CA ALA A 246 -11.17 24.25 -14.02
C ALA A 246 -9.91 24.32 -13.15
N LEU A 247 -9.68 23.32 -12.30
CA LEU A 247 -8.30 22.98 -11.97
C LEU A 247 -7.62 22.67 -13.30
N GLU A 248 -6.46 23.28 -13.57
CA GLU A 248 -5.68 22.92 -14.76
C GLU A 248 -5.41 21.41 -14.78
N ASP A 249 -5.33 20.84 -15.98
CA ASP A 249 -5.11 19.41 -16.18
C ASP A 249 -3.91 18.93 -15.35
N TYR A 250 -4.13 17.85 -14.60
CA TYR A 250 -3.15 17.33 -13.68
C TYR A 250 -3.03 15.81 -13.85
N VAL A 251 -1.80 15.28 -13.74
CA VAL A 251 -1.52 13.86 -13.99
C VAL A 251 -1.94 13.02 -12.79
N THR A 252 -2.95 12.16 -12.94
CA THR A 252 -3.40 11.28 -11.85
C THR A 252 -2.59 9.99 -11.77
N SER A 253 -2.01 9.54 -12.88
CA SER A 253 -1.31 8.25 -12.95
C SER A 253 -0.21 8.23 -14.02
N TRP A 254 0.88 7.53 -13.73
CA TRP A 254 1.97 7.23 -14.67
C TRP A 254 2.05 5.71 -14.85
N HIS A 255 1.70 5.23 -16.05
CA HIS A 255 1.65 3.79 -16.32
C HIS A 255 3.04 3.21 -16.58
N LEU A 256 3.25 1.94 -16.22
CA LEU A 256 4.47 1.19 -16.48
C LEU A 256 4.66 1.05 -17.99
N MET A 257 5.77 1.56 -18.51
CA MET A 257 6.08 1.58 -19.93
C MET A 257 7.09 0.50 -20.32
N ASP A 258 8.08 0.26 -19.46
CA ASP A 258 9.13 -0.74 -19.67
C ASP A 258 9.62 -1.33 -18.34
N VAL A 259 10.03 -2.60 -18.39
CA VAL A 259 10.77 -3.28 -17.33
C VAL A 259 12.10 -3.78 -17.90
N GLU A 260 13.20 -3.33 -17.32
CA GLU A 260 14.56 -3.76 -17.66
C GLU A 260 15.10 -4.67 -16.56
N ALA A 261 15.44 -5.91 -16.94
CA ALA A 261 16.18 -6.82 -16.08
C ALA A 261 17.68 -6.47 -16.02
N VAL A 262 18.39 -7.10 -15.09
CA VAL A 262 19.85 -6.96 -14.93
C VAL A 262 20.62 -7.40 -16.18
N ASP A 263 20.09 -8.36 -16.95
CA ASP A 263 20.65 -8.80 -18.23
C ASP A 263 20.32 -7.88 -19.41
N GLN A 264 19.72 -6.72 -19.13
CA GLN A 264 19.27 -5.71 -20.10
C GLN A 264 18.12 -6.18 -21.00
N SER A 265 17.49 -7.32 -20.71
CA SER A 265 16.26 -7.72 -21.38
C SER A 265 15.13 -6.76 -21.02
N LEU A 266 14.35 -6.39 -22.04
CA LEU A 266 13.29 -5.40 -21.93
C LEU A 266 11.93 -6.07 -22.14
N THR A 267 11.00 -5.81 -21.22
CA THR A 267 9.57 -6.03 -21.44
C THR A 267 8.89 -4.68 -21.59
N SER A 268 8.21 -4.47 -22.72
CA SER A 268 7.58 -3.21 -23.07
C SER A 268 6.06 -3.30 -23.03
N PHE A 269 5.44 -2.26 -22.48
CA PHE A 269 3.99 -2.13 -22.29
C PHE A 269 3.47 -1.02 -23.19
N THR A 270 2.47 -1.31 -24.02
CA THR A 270 1.87 -0.33 -24.95
C THR A 270 0.45 -0.04 -24.52
N TYR A 271 0.07 1.23 -24.65
CA TYR A 271 -1.24 1.72 -24.28
C TYR A 271 -1.82 2.54 -25.43
N ASP A 272 -3.14 2.53 -25.54
CA ASP A 272 -3.90 3.62 -26.16
C ASP A 272 -4.70 4.35 -25.08
N PHE A 273 -5.49 5.36 -25.45
CA PHE A 273 -6.24 6.16 -24.48
C PHE A 273 -7.69 6.37 -24.90
N SER A 274 -8.53 6.59 -23.90
CA SER A 274 -9.92 7.02 -24.03
C SER A 274 -10.12 8.32 -23.24
N ASN A 275 -10.85 9.26 -23.81
CA ASN A 275 -11.35 10.42 -23.08
C ASN A 275 -12.71 10.04 -22.49
N ILE A 276 -12.78 9.92 -21.17
CA ILE A 276 -14.01 9.56 -20.45
C ILE A 276 -14.56 10.79 -19.74
N THR A 277 -15.89 10.79 -19.57
CA THR A 277 -16.56 11.81 -18.78
C THR A 277 -17.56 11.17 -17.83
N PHE A 278 -17.50 11.57 -16.57
CA PHE A 278 -18.40 11.08 -15.53
C PHE A 278 -18.65 12.12 -14.46
N TYR A 279 -19.80 11.97 -13.81
CA TYR A 279 -20.21 12.78 -12.68
C TYR A 279 -20.20 11.94 -11.40
N ASN A 280 -19.83 12.59 -10.31
CA ASN A 280 -19.89 12.07 -8.95
C ASN A 280 -20.56 13.10 -8.03
N ILE A 281 -21.33 12.62 -7.06
CA ILE A 281 -21.73 13.46 -5.93
C ILE A 281 -20.56 13.55 -4.95
N SER A 282 -20.07 14.75 -4.67
CA SER A 282 -18.90 14.95 -3.81
C SER A 282 -19.27 15.20 -2.36
N GLY A 283 -20.45 15.75 -2.07
CA GLY A 283 -20.94 15.90 -0.71
C GLY A 283 -22.15 16.82 -0.58
N GLN A 284 -22.64 16.97 0.65
CA GLN A 284 -23.68 17.92 1.02
C GLN A 284 -23.36 18.57 2.36
N GLN A 285 -23.71 19.84 2.50
CA GLN A 285 -23.43 20.65 3.68
C GLN A 285 -24.66 21.46 4.12
N LYS A 286 -24.75 21.70 5.43
CA LYS A 286 -25.75 22.53 6.08
C LYS A 286 -25.11 23.33 7.20
N GLU A 287 -25.22 24.65 7.13
CA GLU A 287 -24.78 25.55 8.19
C GLU A 287 -25.84 25.63 9.30
N ILE A 288 -25.39 25.67 10.56
CA ILE A 288 -26.21 25.72 11.78
C ILE A 288 -25.76 26.96 12.59
N PRO A 289 -26.57 28.04 12.64
CA PRO A 289 -26.23 29.23 13.42
C PRO A 289 -26.32 28.96 14.94
N LYS A 290 -25.36 29.47 15.73
CA LYS A 290 -25.34 29.30 17.20
C LYS A 290 -26.27 30.23 17.97
N LEU A 291 -26.71 31.34 17.36
CA LEU A 291 -27.57 32.33 18.00
C LEU A 291 -29.01 32.17 17.53
N ALA A 292 -29.94 32.01 18.47
CA ALA A 292 -31.37 31.89 18.20
C ALA A 292 -31.90 33.18 17.55
N GLY A 293 -32.27 33.13 16.26
CA GLY A 293 -33.08 34.19 15.65
C GLY A 293 -32.86 34.55 14.18
N THR A 294 -32.01 33.89 13.39
CA THR A 294 -31.80 34.27 11.97
C THR A 294 -31.90 33.10 10.99
N SER A 295 -32.27 33.45 9.75
CA SER A 295 -32.73 32.63 8.62
C SER A 295 -32.09 31.24 8.43
N SER A 296 -32.90 30.28 7.97
CA SER A 296 -32.43 28.96 7.52
C SER A 296 -31.44 29.12 6.34
N ASN A 297 -30.16 28.81 6.56
CA ASN A 297 -29.20 28.77 5.47
C ASN A 297 -29.54 27.60 4.52
N PRO A 298 -29.41 27.78 3.19
CA PRO A 298 -29.76 26.76 2.22
C PRO A 298 -28.81 25.57 2.30
N ILE A 299 -29.35 24.36 2.08
CA ILE A 299 -28.55 23.14 1.92
C ILE A 299 -27.72 23.29 0.64
N ARG A 300 -26.41 23.09 0.75
CA ARG A 300 -25.49 23.09 -0.40
C ARG A 300 -25.14 21.65 -0.75
N THR A 301 -25.50 21.22 -1.96
CA THR A 301 -25.06 19.92 -2.50
C THR A 301 -24.00 20.17 -3.55
N SER A 302 -22.87 19.50 -3.42
CA SER A 302 -21.73 19.63 -4.31
C SER A 302 -21.68 18.44 -5.25
N TYR A 303 -21.59 18.74 -6.55
CA TYR A 303 -21.40 17.76 -7.61
C TYR A 303 -20.03 18.01 -8.26
N ALA A 304 -19.31 16.93 -8.52
CA ALA A 304 -18.06 16.95 -9.26
C ALA A 304 -18.28 16.33 -10.64
N PHE A 305 -17.84 17.04 -11.66
CA PHE A 305 -17.77 16.58 -13.03
C PHE A 305 -16.31 16.41 -13.43
N ASN A 306 -15.97 15.24 -13.97
CA ASN A 306 -14.60 14.93 -14.37
C ASN A 306 -14.53 14.67 -15.86
N LYS A 307 -13.50 15.25 -16.48
CA LYS A 307 -13.03 14.90 -17.81
C LYS A 307 -11.66 14.26 -17.64
N ASP A 308 -11.59 12.96 -17.91
CA ASP A 308 -10.36 12.23 -17.69
C ASP A 308 -9.86 11.64 -19.02
N LYS A 309 -8.55 11.76 -19.25
CA LYS A 309 -7.86 10.96 -20.25
C LYS A 309 -7.28 9.74 -19.55
N VAL A 310 -7.77 8.55 -19.87
CA VAL A 310 -7.38 7.30 -19.22
C VAL A 310 -6.78 6.35 -20.24
N HIS A 311 -5.61 5.79 -19.93
CA HIS A 311 -4.92 4.83 -20.77
C HIS A 311 -5.45 3.41 -20.53
N ARG A 312 -5.42 2.57 -21.56
CA ARG A 312 -5.72 1.14 -21.48
C ARG A 312 -4.59 0.35 -22.12
N LEU A 313 -4.17 -0.70 -21.45
CA LEU A 313 -3.07 -1.55 -21.90
C LEU A 313 -3.53 -2.35 -23.12
N THR A 314 -2.77 -2.31 -24.21
CA THR A 314 -3.07 -3.00 -25.46
C THR A 314 -2.11 -4.16 -25.75
N SER A 315 -0.86 -4.05 -25.31
CA SER A 315 0.11 -5.14 -25.45
C SER A 315 1.22 -5.12 -24.41
N ILE A 316 1.70 -6.31 -24.04
CA ILE A 316 2.96 -6.53 -23.33
C ILE A 316 3.85 -7.37 -24.23
N ILE A 317 5.10 -6.97 -24.47
CA ILE A 317 6.00 -7.66 -25.39
C ILE A 317 7.37 -7.83 -24.74
N ASN A 318 7.94 -9.03 -24.82
CA ASN A 318 9.32 -9.29 -24.42
C ASN A 318 10.05 -10.17 -25.45
N ASN A 319 11.22 -10.69 -25.08
CA ASN A 319 12.01 -11.57 -25.95
C ASN A 319 11.50 -13.02 -26.03
N ARG A 320 10.40 -13.38 -25.35
CA ARG A 320 9.74 -14.70 -25.42
C ARG A 320 8.41 -14.68 -26.18
N GLY A 321 7.72 -13.54 -26.23
CA GLY A 321 6.43 -13.44 -26.91
C GLY A 321 5.70 -12.14 -26.61
N SER A 322 4.39 -12.16 -26.81
CA SER A 322 3.51 -11.02 -26.55
C SER A 322 2.16 -11.42 -25.95
N ILE A 323 1.61 -10.56 -25.10
CA ILE A 323 0.23 -10.63 -24.63
C ILE A 323 -0.51 -9.45 -25.23
N LEU A 324 -1.66 -9.71 -25.86
CA LEU A 324 -2.52 -8.70 -26.48
C LEU A 324 -3.84 -8.57 -25.72
N PHE A 325 -4.32 -7.34 -25.57
CA PHE A 325 -5.56 -7.01 -24.87
C PHE A 325 -6.58 -6.38 -25.84
N GLY A 326 -7.75 -7.02 -26.00
CA GLY A 326 -8.82 -6.59 -26.89
C GLY A 326 -9.92 -5.79 -26.19
N TYR A 327 -10.49 -4.77 -26.84
CA TYR A 327 -11.53 -3.90 -26.28
C TYR A 327 -12.70 -3.69 -27.26
N ASN A 328 -13.48 -4.73 -27.52
CA ASN A 328 -14.56 -4.70 -28.52
C ASN A 328 -15.97 -4.51 -27.93
N HIS A 329 -16.09 -4.20 -26.64
CA HIS A 329 -17.37 -4.03 -25.96
C HIS A 329 -17.54 -2.60 -25.41
N SER A 330 -18.38 -1.78 -26.04
CA SER A 330 -18.62 -0.40 -25.59
C SER A 330 -19.40 -0.36 -24.28
N ARG A 331 -18.97 0.48 -23.34
CA ARG A 331 -19.59 0.60 -22.02
C ARG A 331 -20.78 1.56 -22.04
N THR A 332 -21.88 1.10 -21.45
CA THR A 332 -23.10 1.90 -21.25
C THR A 332 -23.07 2.69 -19.95
N ASP A 333 -22.42 2.14 -18.92
CA ASP A 333 -22.23 2.73 -17.58
C ASP A 333 -21.12 3.79 -17.53
N LEU A 334 -20.22 3.81 -18.51
CA LEU A 334 -19.19 4.82 -18.69
C LEU A 334 -19.02 5.11 -20.18
N LYS A 335 -19.46 6.29 -20.64
CA LYS A 335 -19.49 6.61 -22.08
C LYS A 335 -18.06 6.81 -22.59
N GLN A 336 -17.83 6.51 -23.87
CA GLN A 336 -16.54 6.65 -24.57
C GLN A 336 -15.42 5.69 -24.09
N ASP A 337 -15.75 4.74 -23.21
CA ASP A 337 -14.86 3.67 -22.76
C ASP A 337 -15.32 2.29 -23.27
N PHE A 338 -14.41 1.31 -23.20
CA PHE A 338 -14.63 -0.06 -23.66
C PHE A 338 -14.16 -1.06 -22.59
N ALA A 339 -14.95 -2.11 -22.38
CA ALA A 339 -14.58 -3.22 -21.51
C ALA A 339 -13.55 -4.14 -22.19
N LEU A 340 -12.69 -4.78 -21.39
CA LEU A 340 -11.70 -5.74 -21.88
C LEU A 340 -12.43 -7.01 -22.36
N THR A 341 -12.31 -7.36 -23.63
CA THR A 341 -13.00 -8.53 -24.19
C THR A 341 -12.12 -9.76 -24.29
N ASP A 342 -10.83 -9.60 -24.56
CA ASP A 342 -9.93 -10.72 -24.85
C ASP A 342 -8.52 -10.49 -24.33
N ILE A 343 -7.87 -11.56 -23.88
CA ILE A 343 -6.45 -11.60 -23.51
C ILE A 343 -5.80 -12.76 -24.28
N THR A 344 -4.90 -12.45 -25.22
CA THR A 344 -4.28 -13.41 -26.14
C THR A 344 -2.78 -13.51 -25.91
N LEU A 345 -2.26 -14.71 -25.64
CA LEU A 345 -0.83 -14.99 -25.58
C LEU A 345 -0.33 -15.44 -26.96
N LYS A 346 0.76 -14.84 -27.43
CA LYS A 346 1.44 -15.21 -28.68
C LYS A 346 2.92 -15.45 -28.47
N ASP A 347 3.48 -16.39 -29.22
CA ASP A 347 4.92 -16.61 -29.30
C ASP A 347 5.62 -15.53 -30.15
N LEU A 348 6.93 -15.68 -30.33
CA LEU A 348 7.74 -14.79 -31.19
C LEU A 348 7.37 -14.84 -32.67
N ASN A 349 6.63 -15.86 -33.12
CA ASN A 349 6.23 -16.08 -34.50
C ASN A 349 4.77 -15.67 -34.77
N ASN A 350 4.13 -14.99 -33.81
CA ASN A 350 2.72 -14.62 -33.81
C ASN A 350 1.72 -15.80 -33.78
N LYS A 351 2.16 -17.01 -33.47
CA LYS A 351 1.28 -18.14 -33.18
C LYS A 351 0.56 -17.89 -31.86
N THR A 352 -0.75 -18.10 -31.83
CA THR A 352 -1.53 -17.99 -30.60
C THR A 352 -1.28 -19.22 -29.74
N ILE A 353 -0.81 -19.00 -28.52
CA ILE A 353 -0.48 -20.04 -27.52
C ILE A 353 -1.62 -20.21 -26.52
N ASP A 354 -2.34 -19.14 -26.21
CA ASP A 354 -3.54 -19.17 -25.36
C ASP A 354 -4.46 -17.97 -25.64
N ASN A 355 -5.76 -18.09 -25.36
CA ASN A 355 -6.71 -16.98 -25.45
C ASN A 355 -7.84 -17.11 -24.43
N TYR A 356 -8.14 -16.01 -23.73
CA TYR A 356 -9.29 -15.90 -22.83
C TYR A 356 -10.23 -14.78 -23.29
N ALA A 357 -11.51 -15.09 -23.40
CA ALA A 357 -12.59 -14.15 -23.68
C ALA A 357 -13.39 -13.84 -22.40
N LEU A 358 -13.76 -12.58 -22.21
CA LEU A 358 -14.53 -12.07 -21.08
C LEU A 358 -15.94 -11.68 -21.53
N LYS A 359 -16.95 -12.07 -20.75
CA LYS A 359 -18.36 -11.73 -21.01
C LYS A 359 -18.95 -10.92 -19.86
N TYR A 360 -19.85 -10.00 -20.20
CA TYR A 360 -20.38 -9.01 -19.26
C TYR A 360 -21.90 -8.89 -19.28
N GLY A 361 -22.44 -8.44 -18.14
CA GLY A 361 -23.82 -7.99 -17.98
C GLY A 361 -23.90 -6.64 -17.27
N TYR A 362 -25.12 -6.18 -17.00
CA TYR A 362 -25.39 -4.93 -16.29
C TYR A 362 -26.33 -5.11 -15.10
N PHE A 363 -25.92 -4.66 -13.91
CA PHE A 363 -26.87 -4.36 -12.84
C PHE A 363 -27.59 -3.06 -13.19
N THR A 364 -28.92 -3.07 -13.20
CA THR A 364 -29.74 -1.90 -13.57
C THR A 364 -30.63 -1.49 -12.41
N SER A 365 -30.39 -0.31 -11.86
CA SER A 365 -31.23 0.26 -10.79
C SER A 365 -32.66 0.47 -11.26
N THR A 366 -33.63 0.05 -10.44
CA THR A 366 -35.06 0.34 -10.61
C THR A 366 -35.45 1.70 -10.03
N LYS A 367 -34.79 2.14 -8.94
CA LYS A 367 -34.99 3.45 -8.30
C LYS A 367 -34.17 4.53 -9.00
N THR A 368 -34.79 5.65 -9.34
CA THR A 368 -34.12 6.81 -9.96
C THR A 368 -34.02 7.97 -8.98
N HIS A 369 -32.83 8.57 -8.88
CA HIS A 369 -32.67 9.83 -8.15
C HIS A 369 -33.09 11.00 -9.06
N ASN A 370 -33.98 11.86 -8.58
CA ASN A 370 -34.41 13.04 -9.34
C ASN A 370 -33.29 14.09 -9.33
N SER A 371 -32.42 14.05 -10.34
CA SER A 371 -31.30 14.96 -10.51
C SER A 371 -31.13 15.30 -11.99
N ASN A 372 -30.87 16.58 -12.26
CA ASN A 372 -30.56 17.11 -13.58
C ASN A 372 -29.10 16.91 -14.00
N PHE A 373 -28.27 16.25 -13.16
CA PHE A 373 -26.84 16.03 -13.41
C PHE A 373 -26.53 14.59 -13.85
N GLY A 374 -25.59 14.45 -14.78
CA GLY A 374 -25.10 13.15 -15.26
C GLY A 374 -26.04 12.41 -16.21
N ASN A 375 -25.48 11.47 -16.98
CA ASN A 375 -26.24 10.65 -17.91
C ASN A 375 -27.00 9.54 -17.17
N LEU A 376 -28.28 9.35 -17.46
CA LEU A 376 -29.15 8.41 -16.74
C LEU A 376 -28.64 6.96 -16.79
N ASP A 377 -28.12 6.51 -17.94
CA ASP A 377 -27.55 5.16 -18.06
C ASP A 377 -26.31 5.01 -17.16
N GLN A 378 -25.39 6.00 -17.17
CA GLN A 378 -24.19 5.99 -16.33
C GLN A 378 -24.50 5.99 -14.83
N ARG A 379 -25.66 6.49 -14.42
CA ARG A 379 -26.09 6.49 -13.02
C ARG A 379 -26.81 5.21 -12.60
N ARG A 380 -27.51 4.55 -13.53
CA ARG A 380 -28.38 3.39 -13.22
C ARG A 380 -27.75 2.05 -13.55
N LYS A 381 -26.85 1.99 -14.52
CA LYS A 381 -26.22 0.75 -14.98
C LYS A 381 -24.82 0.63 -14.40
N ARG A 382 -24.45 -0.59 -14.00
CA ARG A 382 -23.08 -0.93 -13.56
C ARG A 382 -22.66 -2.24 -14.24
N LEU A 383 -21.55 -2.21 -14.97
CA LEU A 383 -21.00 -3.38 -15.66
C LEU A 383 -20.56 -4.45 -14.66
N TYR A 384 -20.84 -5.72 -14.90
CA TYR A 384 -20.30 -6.82 -14.10
C TYR A 384 -19.81 -7.97 -14.99
N LEU A 385 -18.82 -8.72 -14.49
CA LEU A 385 -18.20 -9.84 -15.19
C LEU A 385 -19.03 -11.10 -15.01
N GLN A 386 -19.52 -11.70 -16.10
CA GLN A 386 -20.31 -12.92 -16.05
C GLN A 386 -19.44 -14.17 -16.03
N ASN A 387 -18.45 -14.20 -16.93
CA ASN A 387 -17.52 -15.31 -17.05
C ASN A 387 -16.24 -14.90 -17.76
N VAL A 388 -15.21 -15.72 -17.54
CA VAL A 388 -13.98 -15.76 -18.34
C VAL A 388 -13.86 -17.15 -18.93
N LYS A 389 -13.74 -17.21 -20.25
CA LYS A 389 -13.70 -18.46 -21.01
C LYS A 389 -12.40 -18.55 -21.81
N GLN A 390 -11.63 -19.61 -21.62
CA GLN A 390 -10.55 -19.96 -22.55
C GLN A 390 -11.16 -20.40 -23.90
N THR A 391 -10.64 -19.92 -25.03
CA THR A 391 -11.25 -20.14 -26.36
C THR A 391 -10.31 -20.75 -27.40
N LEU A 392 -9.16 -21.30 -26.98
CA LEU A 392 -8.23 -21.95 -27.90
C LEU A 392 -8.64 -23.42 -28.13
N GLU A 393 -8.84 -23.78 -29.41
CA GLU A 393 -9.16 -25.13 -29.92
C GLU A 393 -10.43 -25.82 -29.33
N ASN A 394 -10.88 -26.90 -29.98
CA ASN A 394 -12.20 -27.55 -29.74
C ASN A 394 -12.26 -28.44 -28.49
N VAL A 395 -11.49 -28.15 -27.45
CA VAL A 395 -11.36 -28.99 -26.24
C VAL A 395 -11.90 -28.24 -25.01
N ASP A 396 -12.36 -28.99 -24.01
CA ASP A 396 -13.07 -28.54 -22.80
C ASP A 396 -12.60 -27.15 -22.30
N ASN A 397 -13.40 -26.15 -22.66
CA ASN A 397 -13.08 -24.76 -22.43
C ASN A 397 -13.03 -24.47 -20.92
N LYS A 398 -11.93 -23.92 -20.40
CA LYS A 398 -11.92 -23.38 -19.03
C LYS A 398 -12.92 -22.24 -18.93
N VAL A 399 -14.00 -22.44 -18.18
CA VAL A 399 -14.98 -21.40 -17.89
C VAL A 399 -14.98 -21.13 -16.40
N TYR A 400 -14.53 -19.93 -16.02
CA TYR A 400 -14.87 -19.36 -14.72
C TYR A 400 -16.18 -18.62 -14.86
N SER A 401 -17.16 -18.89 -14.00
CA SER A 401 -18.41 -18.12 -13.97
C SER A 401 -18.66 -17.54 -12.59
N PHE A 402 -19.27 -16.37 -12.57
CA PHE A 402 -19.46 -15.55 -11.38
C PHE A 402 -20.94 -15.28 -11.17
N GLU A 403 -21.43 -15.61 -9.98
CA GLU A 403 -22.79 -15.27 -9.54
C GLU A 403 -22.72 -14.22 -8.43
N TYR A 404 -23.66 -13.28 -8.44
CA TYR A 404 -23.69 -12.14 -7.54
C TYR A 404 -25.00 -12.12 -6.73
N ASP A 405 -24.98 -11.49 -5.55
CA ASP A 405 -26.18 -11.26 -4.77
C ASP A 405 -27.05 -10.17 -5.40
N THR A 406 -28.12 -10.59 -6.07
CA THR A 406 -29.10 -9.71 -6.71
C THR A 406 -30.41 -9.62 -5.95
N SER A 407 -30.46 -10.12 -4.70
CA SER A 407 -31.64 -10.00 -3.83
C SER A 407 -32.02 -8.55 -3.57
N GLN A 408 -31.00 -7.69 -3.52
CA GLN A 408 -31.10 -6.24 -3.56
C GLN A 408 -30.26 -5.72 -4.73
N ILE A 409 -30.80 -4.74 -5.45
CA ILE A 409 -30.07 -4.05 -6.52
C ILE A 409 -29.67 -2.66 -6.03
N LEU A 410 -28.41 -2.29 -6.28
CA LEU A 410 -27.91 -0.96 -5.95
C LEU A 410 -28.78 0.14 -6.61
N PRO A 411 -29.09 1.23 -5.88
CA PRO A 411 -29.88 2.33 -6.41
C PRO A 411 -29.10 3.15 -7.44
N ASP A 412 -29.69 4.24 -7.94
CA ASP A 412 -28.97 5.25 -8.73
C ASP A 412 -27.69 5.69 -8.00
N ARG A 413 -26.56 5.88 -8.71
CA ARG A 413 -25.26 6.28 -8.10
C ARG A 413 -25.34 7.55 -7.26
N PHE A 414 -26.31 8.44 -7.52
CA PHE A 414 -26.51 9.68 -6.75
C PHE A 414 -27.57 9.55 -5.67
N SER A 415 -28.09 8.35 -5.42
CA SER A 415 -29.02 8.11 -4.34
C SER A 415 -28.40 8.43 -2.98
N PHE A 416 -29.17 9.12 -2.14
CA PHE A 416 -28.79 9.37 -0.75
C PHE A 416 -29.03 8.17 0.18
N SER A 417 -29.58 7.08 -0.34
CA SER A 417 -29.87 5.82 0.36
C SER A 417 -28.60 5.04 0.68
N GLN A 418 -27.67 5.64 1.41
CA GLN A 418 -26.40 5.03 1.75
C GLN A 418 -26.01 5.27 3.20
N ASP A 419 -25.27 4.32 3.77
CA ASP A 419 -24.71 4.39 5.11
C ASP A 419 -23.53 5.37 5.20
N PHE A 420 -22.99 5.56 6.40
CA PHE A 420 -21.86 6.45 6.66
C PHE A 420 -20.60 6.18 5.81
N TRP A 421 -20.41 4.96 5.32
CA TRP A 421 -19.26 4.55 4.48
C TRP A 421 -19.59 4.50 2.98
N GLY A 422 -20.83 4.83 2.61
CA GLY A 422 -21.28 4.90 1.22
C GLY A 422 -21.86 3.59 0.68
N TYR A 423 -22.12 2.58 1.50
CA TYR A 423 -22.80 1.35 1.08
C TYR A 423 -24.31 1.51 1.09
N TYR A 424 -25.01 0.75 0.26
CA TYR A 424 -26.46 0.83 0.16
C TYR A 424 -27.13 0.41 1.47
N ASN A 425 -28.07 1.22 1.95
CA ASN A 425 -28.71 0.99 3.25
C ASN A 425 -30.25 0.82 3.18
N GLY A 426 -30.81 0.88 1.97
CA GLY A 426 -32.24 0.68 1.72
C GLY A 426 -33.18 1.81 2.17
N GLN A 427 -32.67 2.87 2.81
CA GLN A 427 -33.49 3.95 3.37
C GLN A 427 -33.82 5.01 2.31
N ASP A 428 -35.04 5.53 2.28
CA ASP A 428 -35.45 6.58 1.35
C ASP A 428 -35.04 7.98 1.87
N ASN A 429 -33.75 8.24 1.86
CA ASN A 429 -33.16 9.51 2.31
C ASN A 429 -33.37 10.64 1.28
N SER A 430 -33.70 11.83 1.76
CA SER A 430 -33.86 13.05 0.96
C SER A 430 -32.65 14.00 1.01
N VAL A 431 -31.68 13.71 1.88
CA VAL A 431 -30.44 14.46 2.09
C VAL A 431 -29.28 13.50 2.34
N PHE A 432 -28.05 13.97 2.23
CA PHE A 432 -26.82 13.17 2.34
C PHE A 432 -26.16 13.28 3.73
N TYR A 433 -26.37 14.38 4.46
CA TYR A 433 -25.87 14.57 5.82
C TYR A 433 -26.72 13.83 6.86
N PRO A 434 -26.12 13.30 7.94
CA PRO A 434 -26.84 12.51 8.93
C PRO A 434 -27.78 13.36 9.79
N LYS A 435 -28.81 12.69 10.34
CA LYS A 435 -29.56 13.23 11.48
C LYS A 435 -28.65 13.27 12.71
N ILE A 436 -28.62 14.40 13.42
CA ILE A 436 -27.77 14.61 14.60
C ILE A 436 -28.57 15.21 15.76
N GLU A 437 -28.12 14.95 16.98
CA GLU A 437 -28.50 15.75 18.15
C GLU A 437 -27.43 16.82 18.37
N TRP A 438 -27.85 18.07 18.47
CA TRP A 438 -26.96 19.23 18.51
C TRP A 438 -27.23 20.04 19.78
N ASN A 439 -26.17 20.33 20.53
CA ASN A 439 -26.22 21.20 21.70
C ASN A 439 -25.74 22.60 21.32
N ALA A 440 -26.61 23.60 21.50
CA ALA A 440 -26.33 25.00 21.18
C ALA A 440 -25.30 25.66 22.11
N GLY A 441 -24.87 24.97 23.18
CA GLY A 441 -23.96 25.49 24.19
C GLY A 441 -24.62 26.46 25.19
N VAL A 442 -25.90 26.80 24.98
CA VAL A 442 -26.70 27.63 25.89
C VAL A 442 -27.63 26.71 26.70
N ASN A 443 -27.43 26.64 28.02
CA ASN A 443 -28.25 25.87 28.97
C ASN A 443 -28.33 24.35 28.71
N ASN A 444 -27.37 23.73 28.00
CA ASN A 444 -27.38 22.29 27.67
C ASN A 444 -28.67 21.82 26.94
N VAL A 445 -29.29 22.69 26.15
CA VAL A 445 -30.48 22.33 25.37
C VAL A 445 -30.05 21.59 24.10
N TYR A 446 -30.44 20.32 24.00
CA TYR A 446 -30.26 19.50 22.80
C TYR A 446 -31.41 19.72 21.83
N THR A 447 -31.08 20.02 20.58
CA THR A 447 -32.02 20.10 19.47
C THR A 447 -31.66 19.07 18.41
N THR A 448 -32.65 18.33 17.92
CA THR A 448 -32.44 17.40 16.81
C THR A 448 -32.41 18.15 15.49
N ILE A 449 -31.30 18.07 14.76
CA ILE A 449 -31.23 18.55 13.38
C ILE A 449 -31.69 17.41 12.46
N ALA A 450 -32.80 17.63 11.75
CA ALA A 450 -33.30 16.68 10.75
C ALA A 450 -32.22 16.38 9.70
N GLY A 451 -32.08 15.11 9.30
CA GLY A 451 -31.09 14.60 8.36
C GLY A 451 -31.42 13.16 7.95
N ALA A 452 -30.50 12.50 7.25
CA ALA A 452 -30.68 11.12 6.74
C ALA A 452 -30.47 10.04 7.81
N ASP A 453 -31.14 8.90 7.64
CA ASP A 453 -30.74 7.65 8.30
C ASP A 453 -29.57 7.04 7.52
N ARG A 454 -28.40 7.08 8.16
CA ARG A 454 -27.11 6.66 7.61
C ARG A 454 -26.61 5.39 8.31
N LYS A 455 -27.46 4.70 9.09
CA LYS A 455 -27.12 3.42 9.73
C LYS A 455 -26.89 2.33 8.68
N VAL A 456 -26.16 1.31 9.10
CA VAL A 456 -25.85 0.13 8.29
C VAL A 456 -27.00 -0.86 8.37
N TYR A 457 -27.43 -1.37 7.21
CA TYR A 457 -28.42 -2.44 7.11
C TYR A 457 -27.85 -3.56 6.24
N GLU A 458 -27.46 -4.68 6.88
CA GLU A 458 -26.64 -5.74 6.26
C GLU A 458 -27.22 -6.27 4.93
N THR A 459 -28.53 -6.54 4.87
CA THR A 459 -29.18 -7.08 3.66
C THR A 459 -28.94 -6.19 2.43
N TYR A 460 -28.87 -4.88 2.61
CA TYR A 460 -28.64 -3.93 1.52
C TYR A 460 -27.15 -3.73 1.23
N ALA A 461 -26.28 -3.87 2.23
CA ALA A 461 -24.83 -3.78 2.05
C ALA A 461 -24.28 -4.93 1.17
N LYS A 462 -24.97 -6.07 1.11
CA LYS A 462 -24.65 -7.21 0.22
C LYS A 462 -25.02 -6.99 -1.25
N ALA A 463 -25.77 -5.93 -1.58
CA ALA A 463 -26.27 -5.71 -2.94
C ALA A 463 -25.14 -5.74 -4.00
N CYS A 464 -25.34 -6.58 -5.01
CA CYS A 464 -24.43 -6.77 -6.15
C CYS A 464 -23.01 -7.24 -5.79
N SER A 465 -22.79 -7.79 -4.59
CA SER A 465 -21.52 -8.42 -4.21
C SER A 465 -21.39 -9.82 -4.82
N LEU A 466 -20.15 -10.31 -4.98
CA LEU A 466 -19.89 -11.66 -5.49
C LEU A 466 -20.41 -12.69 -4.47
N LYS A 467 -21.16 -13.69 -4.93
CA LYS A 467 -21.77 -14.73 -4.10
C LYS A 467 -21.14 -16.10 -4.34
N LYS A 468 -20.79 -16.40 -5.59
CA LYS A 468 -20.26 -17.73 -5.97
C LYS A 468 -19.33 -17.65 -7.18
N ILE A 469 -18.31 -18.49 -7.16
CA ILE A 469 -17.40 -18.73 -8.28
C ILE A 469 -17.50 -20.21 -8.66
N THR A 470 -17.86 -20.49 -9.90
CA THR A 470 -17.75 -21.85 -10.47
C THR A 470 -16.47 -21.93 -11.27
N TYR A 471 -15.66 -22.95 -11.00
CA TYR A 471 -14.36 -23.17 -11.64
C TYR A 471 -14.50 -24.02 -12.91
N PRO A 472 -13.47 -24.04 -13.77
CA PRO A 472 -13.42 -24.88 -14.97
C PRO A 472 -13.75 -26.36 -14.77
N THR A 473 -13.55 -26.90 -13.57
CA THR A 473 -13.87 -28.30 -13.22
C THR A 473 -15.35 -28.58 -13.00
N GLY A 474 -16.19 -27.54 -12.92
CA GLY A 474 -17.58 -27.63 -12.49
C GLY A 474 -17.79 -27.49 -10.98
N GLY A 475 -16.76 -27.75 -10.16
CA GLY A 475 -16.79 -27.45 -8.73
C GLY A 475 -16.90 -25.94 -8.47
N TYR A 476 -17.37 -25.56 -7.29
CA TYR A 476 -17.67 -24.15 -6.99
C TYR A 476 -17.41 -23.77 -5.53
N THR A 477 -17.15 -22.47 -5.33
CA THR A 477 -17.01 -21.86 -4.01
C THR A 477 -18.13 -20.86 -3.79
N GLU A 478 -18.82 -20.96 -2.67
CA GLU A 478 -19.81 -20.00 -2.19
C GLU A 478 -19.22 -19.14 -1.07
N PHE A 479 -19.55 -17.86 -1.11
CA PHE A 479 -19.15 -16.87 -0.13
C PHE A 479 -20.40 -16.32 0.57
N ASP A 480 -20.45 -16.46 1.90
CA ASP A 480 -21.42 -15.74 2.72
C ASP A 480 -20.69 -14.62 3.46
N PHE A 481 -21.16 -13.40 3.24
CA PHE A 481 -20.62 -12.19 3.84
C PHE A 481 -21.55 -11.68 4.92
N GLU A 482 -21.02 -10.94 5.89
CA GLU A 482 -21.79 -10.18 6.89
C GLU A 482 -21.22 -8.77 7.04
N SER A 483 -21.98 -7.86 7.66
CA SER A 483 -21.46 -6.52 7.93
C SER A 483 -20.36 -6.55 9.00
N ASN A 484 -19.44 -5.60 8.91
CA ASN A 484 -18.42 -5.42 9.95
C ASN A 484 -19.05 -5.05 11.30
N LYS A 485 -18.39 -5.44 12.39
CA LYS A 485 -18.80 -5.09 13.76
C LYS A 485 -17.61 -4.58 14.54
N ILE A 486 -17.71 -3.39 15.09
CA ILE A 486 -16.64 -2.79 15.89
C ILE A 486 -17.06 -2.58 17.33
N GLY A 487 -16.08 -2.64 18.24
CA GLY A 487 -16.25 -2.35 19.65
C GLY A 487 -16.60 -0.88 19.88
N ASN A 488 -17.09 -0.59 21.07
CA ASN A 488 -17.68 0.68 21.49
C ASN A 488 -16.87 1.92 21.05
N ILE A 489 -17.34 2.59 19.99
CA ILE A 489 -16.94 3.95 19.63
C ILE A 489 -18.23 4.72 19.50
N ASP A 490 -18.35 5.80 20.28
CA ASP A 490 -19.51 6.67 20.20
C ASP A 490 -19.48 7.46 18.88
N PHE A 491 -20.12 6.87 17.87
CA PHE A 491 -20.20 7.35 16.50
C PHE A 491 -20.83 8.73 16.34
N PHE A 492 -21.58 9.20 17.34
CA PHE A 492 -22.41 10.40 17.23
C PHE A 492 -21.85 11.61 17.97
N GLY A 493 -20.66 11.49 18.56
CA GLY A 493 -20.09 12.57 19.35
C GLY A 493 -20.90 12.89 20.60
N LEU A 494 -21.52 11.86 21.22
CA LEU A 494 -22.11 11.96 22.56
C LEU A 494 -21.09 11.59 23.66
N THR A 495 -19.79 11.68 23.37
CA THR A 495 -18.77 11.60 24.42
C THR A 495 -18.95 12.79 25.35
N GLU A 496 -19.30 12.52 26.61
CA GLU A 496 -19.06 13.49 27.67
C GLU A 496 -17.55 13.72 27.76
N THR A 497 -17.12 14.95 27.49
CA THR A 497 -15.79 15.39 27.88
C THR A 497 -15.78 15.49 29.39
N LYS A 498 -15.16 14.53 30.07
CA LYS A 498 -14.95 14.60 31.51
C LYS A 498 -13.54 15.13 31.76
N GLN A 499 -13.47 16.34 32.31
CA GLN A 499 -12.23 16.83 32.89
C GLN A 499 -12.00 16.09 34.20
N VAL A 500 -10.96 15.25 34.26
CA VAL A 500 -10.54 14.61 35.50
C VAL A 500 -9.35 15.39 36.03
N THR A 501 -9.58 16.14 37.10
CA THR A 501 -8.52 16.83 37.83
C THR A 501 -7.70 15.80 38.62
N ILE A 502 -6.46 15.56 38.19
CA ILE A 502 -5.49 14.83 38.99
C ILE A 502 -4.74 15.87 39.80
N ASP A 503 -5.02 15.95 41.09
CA ASP A 503 -4.33 16.80 42.07
C ASP A 503 -3.98 18.21 41.54
N GLY A 504 -4.93 19.15 41.67
CA GLY A 504 -4.61 20.57 41.64
C GLY A 504 -3.49 20.83 42.64
N LEU A 505 -2.28 21.08 42.15
CA LEU A 505 -1.11 21.26 42.97
C LEU A 505 -1.28 22.57 43.76
N SER A 506 -1.31 22.45 45.07
CA SER A 506 -1.29 23.58 46.00
C SER A 506 -0.04 24.43 45.77
N SER A 507 -0.21 25.75 45.70
CA SER A 507 0.84 26.77 45.63
C SER A 507 2.10 26.37 46.40
N VAL A 508 3.24 26.28 45.72
CA VAL A 508 4.52 25.93 46.36
C VAL A 508 5.24 27.21 46.78
N ASN A 509 5.33 27.44 48.08
CA ASN A 509 6.30 28.39 48.65
C ASN A 509 7.53 27.58 49.06
N SER A 510 8.63 27.69 48.31
CA SER A 510 9.90 27.04 48.66
C SER A 510 11.04 28.06 48.70
N SER A 511 11.93 27.91 49.68
CA SER A 511 13.23 28.60 49.74
C SER A 511 14.33 27.85 48.98
N ASP A 512 14.04 26.66 48.45
CA ASP A 512 15.01 25.81 47.76
C ASP A 512 15.22 26.28 46.32
N THR A 513 16.45 26.15 45.80
CA THR A 513 16.84 26.59 44.46
C THR A 513 16.31 25.68 43.34
N THR A 514 15.78 24.51 43.69
CA THR A 514 15.24 23.50 42.77
C THR A 514 14.08 22.76 43.46
N PHE A 515 12.97 22.54 42.76
CA PHE A 515 11.82 21.76 43.25
C PHE A 515 11.46 20.66 42.24
N GLU A 516 11.33 19.42 42.73
CA GLU A 516 10.93 18.27 41.90
C GLU A 516 9.62 17.65 42.39
N LYS A 517 8.72 17.29 41.46
CA LYS A 517 7.52 16.52 41.79
C LYS A 517 7.21 15.44 40.76
N TYR A 518 6.85 14.26 41.26
CA TYR A 518 6.42 13.12 40.46
C TYR A 518 4.88 13.01 40.45
N ILE A 519 4.30 12.72 39.28
CA ILE A 519 2.86 12.52 39.08
C ILE A 519 2.67 11.15 38.42
N THR A 520 1.84 10.29 39.02
CA THR A 520 1.49 8.98 38.45
C THR A 520 0.04 8.95 38.00
N VAL A 521 -0.21 8.57 36.75
CA VAL A 521 -1.55 8.39 36.17
C VAL A 521 -1.88 6.90 36.17
N ALA A 522 -2.86 6.51 36.98
CA ALA A 522 -3.10 5.10 37.33
C ALA A 522 -3.86 4.27 36.29
N ASP A 523 -4.62 4.88 35.36
CA ASP A 523 -5.52 4.13 34.46
C ASP A 523 -5.75 4.84 33.09
N PRO A 524 -4.72 4.91 32.21
CA PRO A 524 -4.83 5.61 30.92
C PRO A 524 -5.70 4.88 29.88
N ASP A 525 -6.00 3.58 30.05
CA ASP A 525 -6.76 2.78 29.08
C ASP A 525 -8.23 3.23 28.90
N GLN A 526 -8.77 4.01 29.84
CA GLN A 526 -10.15 4.52 29.78
C GLN A 526 -10.29 5.91 29.12
N TYR A 527 -9.17 6.57 28.79
CA TYR A 527 -9.16 7.96 28.33
C TYR A 527 -8.34 8.13 27.06
N ILE A 528 -8.98 8.61 25.99
CA ILE A 528 -8.26 9.19 24.85
C ILE A 528 -8.15 10.69 25.13
N GLY A 529 -6.96 11.18 25.47
CA GLY A 529 -6.80 12.55 25.94
C GLY A 529 -5.37 13.03 26.11
N GLY A 530 -5.24 14.29 26.57
CA GLY A 530 -3.96 14.90 26.90
C GLY A 530 -3.93 15.48 28.32
N ILE A 531 -2.74 15.58 28.89
CA ILE A 531 -2.47 16.36 30.09
C ILE A 531 -2.29 17.80 29.67
N ASN A 532 -3.23 18.65 30.05
CA ASN A 532 -3.02 20.09 30.03
C ASN A 532 -2.30 20.44 31.32
N TRP A 533 -1.11 21.02 31.22
CA TRP A 533 -0.43 21.57 32.37
C TRP A 533 -0.31 23.08 32.21
N THR A 534 -0.57 23.79 33.30
CA THR A 534 -0.46 25.23 33.39
C THR A 534 0.49 25.58 34.51
N VAL A 535 1.48 26.41 34.22
CA VAL A 535 2.33 27.04 35.23
C VAL A 535 2.04 28.53 35.22
N ASN A 536 1.43 29.05 36.29
CA ASN A 536 1.24 30.48 36.46
C ASN A 536 2.27 31.01 37.45
N MET A 537 3.08 31.97 36.99
CA MET A 537 4.11 32.62 37.82
C MET A 537 3.73 34.08 38.02
N ASN A 538 3.06 34.39 39.14
CA ASN A 538 2.47 35.71 39.37
C ASN A 538 3.50 36.84 39.55
N SER A 539 4.77 36.51 39.81
CA SER A 539 5.82 37.47 40.19
C SER A 539 6.82 37.83 39.07
N CYS A 540 6.62 37.34 37.84
CA CYS A 540 7.58 37.51 36.73
C CYS A 540 7.36 38.73 35.82
N ALA A 541 6.25 39.45 36.00
CA ALA A 541 5.84 40.50 35.06
C ALA A 541 6.64 41.82 35.17
N ASN A 542 7.39 42.06 36.26
CA ASN A 542 7.95 43.38 36.59
C ASN A 542 9.49 43.49 36.59
N SER A 543 10.23 42.42 36.27
CA SER A 543 11.69 42.36 36.47
C SER A 543 12.48 41.95 35.23
N GLY A 544 12.31 42.67 34.10
CA GLY A 544 13.29 42.70 33.00
C GLY A 544 13.81 41.35 32.45
N GLY A 545 13.10 40.24 32.65
CA GLY A 545 13.41 38.91 32.10
C GLY A 545 14.61 38.14 32.65
N LEU A 546 15.40 38.67 33.60
CA LEU A 546 16.69 38.06 33.96
C LEU A 546 16.70 37.12 35.17
N ASP A 547 15.60 36.98 35.92
CA ASP A 547 15.61 36.22 37.18
C ASP A 547 14.33 35.39 37.44
N CYS A 548 13.68 34.94 36.36
CA CYS A 548 12.45 34.16 36.44
C CYS A 548 12.70 32.65 36.57
N PRO A 549 11.92 31.94 37.40
CA PRO A 549 12.00 30.48 37.47
C PRO A 549 11.78 29.82 36.12
N LYS A 550 12.49 28.71 35.90
CA LYS A 550 12.28 27.81 34.78
C LYS A 550 11.50 26.60 35.24
N ALA A 551 10.59 26.11 34.40
CA ALA A 551 9.88 24.87 34.63
C ALA A 551 10.18 23.89 33.49
N GLU A 552 10.53 22.66 33.85
CA GLU A 552 10.82 21.55 32.94
C GLU A 552 9.93 20.36 33.31
N LEU A 553 9.37 19.68 32.31
CA LEU A 553 8.50 18.52 32.47
C LEU A 553 9.10 17.33 31.72
N TYR A 554 9.20 16.18 32.39
CA TYR A 554 9.79 14.96 31.89
C TYR A 554 8.79 13.79 31.89
N LYS A 555 8.88 12.91 30.88
CA LYS A 555 8.21 11.61 30.79
C LYS A 555 9.15 10.50 31.24
N LYS A 556 8.68 9.52 32.01
CA LYS A 556 9.44 8.28 32.21
C LYS A 556 9.28 7.33 31.03
N ILE A 557 10.39 6.83 30.49
CA ILE A 557 10.44 5.78 29.46
C ILE A 557 11.38 4.68 29.98
N GLY A 558 10.82 3.52 30.30
CA GLY A 558 11.56 2.45 30.98
C GLY A 558 12.10 2.89 32.33
N THR A 559 13.43 3.02 32.44
CA THR A 559 14.14 3.49 33.66
C THR A 559 14.65 4.93 33.55
N GLN A 560 14.47 5.61 32.41
CA GLN A 560 15.00 6.95 32.12
C GLN A 560 13.89 8.01 32.06
N PHE A 561 14.24 9.29 32.23
CA PHE A 561 13.33 10.43 32.06
C PHE A 561 13.74 11.25 30.84
N GLU A 562 12.79 11.55 29.96
CA GLU A 562 12.97 12.38 28.75
C GLU A 562 12.24 13.71 28.91
N LEU A 563 12.90 14.83 28.60
CA LEU A 563 12.31 16.18 28.67
C LEU A 563 11.26 16.36 27.58
N ILE A 564 10.01 16.65 27.95
CA ILE A 564 8.89 16.84 27.03
C ILE A 564 8.60 18.32 26.79
N ALA A 565 8.74 19.16 27.82
CA ALA A 565 8.40 20.58 27.73
C ALA A 565 9.22 21.43 28.72
N ALA A 566 9.49 22.68 28.34
CA ALA A 566 10.16 23.66 29.21
C ALA A 566 9.61 25.07 28.97
N THR A 567 9.58 25.92 30.00
CA THR A 567 9.18 27.33 29.90
C THR A 567 10.06 28.25 30.75
N ASN A 568 10.19 29.50 30.28
CA ASN A 568 10.91 30.59 30.96
C ASN A 568 9.97 31.76 31.24
N GLY A 569 9.71 32.07 32.52
CA GLY A 569 9.19 33.38 32.95
C GLY A 569 7.81 33.86 32.46
N SER A 570 6.96 32.98 31.92
CA SER A 570 5.59 33.34 31.50
C SER A 570 4.58 32.23 31.82
N SER A 571 3.30 32.62 31.96
CA SER A 571 2.20 31.67 32.09
C SER A 571 2.07 30.85 30.82
N LEU A 572 2.37 29.55 30.90
CA LEU A 572 2.23 28.62 29.79
C LEU A 572 1.11 27.63 30.11
N THR A 573 0.17 27.45 29.18
CA THR A 573 -0.76 26.31 29.17
C THR A 573 -0.42 25.47 27.94
N GLN A 574 -0.03 24.22 28.15
CA GLN A 574 0.34 23.32 27.07
C GLN A 574 -0.31 21.96 27.28
N GLY A 575 -0.92 21.43 26.22
CA GLY A 575 -1.46 20.06 26.19
C GLY A 575 -0.38 19.06 25.78
N ILE A 576 -0.35 17.90 26.41
CA ILE A 576 0.53 16.79 26.03
C ILE A 576 -0.34 15.55 25.90
N VAL A 577 -0.45 15.00 24.70
CA VAL A 577 -1.27 13.81 24.43
C VAL A 577 -0.47 12.55 24.73
N PHE A 578 -1.09 11.58 25.40
CA PHE A 578 -0.49 10.28 25.66
C PHE A 578 -1.33 9.19 25.00
N THR A 579 -0.67 8.24 24.33
CA THR A 579 -1.32 7.14 23.58
C THR A 579 -0.91 5.75 24.09
N GLU A 580 -0.22 5.69 25.23
CA GLU A 580 0.28 4.43 25.80
C GLU A 580 -0.64 3.94 26.90
N GLY A 581 -1.07 2.67 26.80
CA GLY A 581 -1.85 1.95 27.82
C GLY A 581 -1.02 1.51 29.03
N VAL A 582 -0.08 2.34 29.47
CA VAL A 582 0.82 2.05 30.59
C VAL A 582 0.71 3.19 31.60
N PRO A 583 0.63 2.91 32.93
CA PRO A 583 0.62 3.95 33.95
C PRO A 583 1.75 4.95 33.74
N LEU A 584 1.39 6.23 33.67
CA LEU A 584 2.29 7.29 33.24
C LEU A 584 2.93 7.96 34.45
N GLU A 585 4.26 8.03 34.50
CA GLU A 585 5.00 8.75 35.53
C GLU A 585 5.66 9.99 34.93
N LEU A 586 5.28 11.17 35.41
CA LEU A 586 5.81 12.46 35.00
C LEU A 586 6.66 13.07 36.11
N LYS A 587 7.72 13.77 35.75
CA LYS A 587 8.56 14.55 36.68
C LYS A 587 8.58 16.01 36.27
N ILE A 588 8.21 16.92 37.16
CA ILE A 588 8.33 18.37 36.95
C ILE A 588 9.50 18.88 37.78
N ILE A 589 10.39 19.67 37.16
CA ILE A 589 11.50 20.36 37.83
C ILE A 589 11.30 21.88 37.67
N LEU A 590 11.29 22.60 38.79
CA LEU A 590 11.42 24.05 38.82
C LEU A 590 12.82 24.42 39.29
N TYR A 591 13.48 25.39 38.67
CA TYR A 591 14.77 25.89 39.15
C TYR A 591 14.99 27.36 38.84
N ASN A 592 15.81 28.02 39.67
CA ASN A 592 16.27 29.39 39.42
C ASN A 592 17.81 29.45 39.36
N ASN A 593 18.35 30.07 38.31
CA ASN A 593 19.79 30.17 38.07
C ASN A 593 20.52 31.07 39.09
N SER A 594 19.82 32.01 39.74
CA SER A 594 20.42 32.96 40.70
C SER A 594 20.40 32.47 42.15
N GLY A 595 19.90 31.25 42.38
CA GLY A 595 19.96 30.58 43.69
C GLY A 595 19.02 31.14 44.77
N ILE A 596 18.12 32.07 44.44
CA ILE A 596 17.12 32.61 45.37
C ILE A 596 15.81 32.77 44.61
N PHE A 597 14.76 32.06 45.03
CA PHE A 597 13.39 32.36 44.60
C PHE A 597 12.95 33.67 45.28
N PRO A 598 12.15 34.55 44.62
CA PRO A 598 11.59 35.72 45.28
C PRO A 598 10.88 35.33 46.60
N PRO A 599 10.59 36.26 47.52
CA PRO A 599 9.90 35.92 48.76
C PRO A 599 8.42 35.54 48.58
N GLU A 600 7.80 35.80 47.42
CA GLU A 600 6.42 35.42 47.10
C GLU A 600 6.17 34.90 45.65
N PRO A 601 6.93 33.94 45.10
CA PRO A 601 6.60 33.32 43.84
C PRO A 601 5.50 32.31 44.10
N ARG A 602 4.25 32.78 44.01
CA ARG A 602 3.16 31.85 43.75
C ARG A 602 3.35 31.29 42.36
N VAL A 603 3.90 30.08 42.32
CA VAL A 603 3.92 29.23 41.13
C VAL A 603 2.75 28.26 41.28
N ASP A 604 1.65 28.58 40.60
CA ASP A 604 0.49 27.69 40.55
C ASP A 604 0.70 26.71 39.38
N ILE A 605 1.05 25.47 39.72
CA ILE A 605 1.11 24.39 38.75
C ILE A 605 -0.22 23.65 38.83
N SER A 606 -0.93 23.56 37.72
CA SER A 606 -2.12 22.71 37.62
C SER A 606 -1.96 21.78 36.44
N ALA A 607 -2.18 20.48 36.67
CA ALA A 607 -2.19 19.46 35.63
C ALA A 607 -3.58 18.83 35.60
N PHE A 608 -4.24 18.89 34.46
CA PHE A 608 -5.56 18.30 34.26
C PHE A 608 -5.48 17.26 33.17
N ILE A 609 -6.02 16.06 33.42
CA ILE A 609 -6.30 15.14 32.33
C ILE A 609 -7.60 15.62 31.70
N THR A 610 -7.51 16.02 30.43
CA THR A 610 -8.68 16.26 29.61
C THR A 610 -8.79 15.06 28.67
N GLY A 611 -9.71 14.15 28.98
CA GLY A 611 -9.94 12.94 28.21
C GLY A 611 -11.40 12.79 27.83
N ARG A 612 -11.65 12.05 26.76
CA ARG A 612 -12.98 11.49 26.50
C ARG A 612 -13.11 10.24 27.37
N GLU A 613 -14.04 10.26 28.33
CA GLU A 613 -14.43 9.04 29.05
C GLU A 613 -15.26 8.20 28.08
N LEU A 614 -14.81 6.97 27.82
CA LEU A 614 -15.58 6.04 27.01
C LEU A 614 -16.79 5.59 27.84
N ILE A 615 -17.99 6.12 27.55
CA ILE A 615 -19.21 5.65 28.20
C ILE A 615 -19.41 4.17 27.82
N PRO A 616 -19.38 3.22 28.76
CA PRO A 616 -19.47 1.80 28.45
C PRO A 616 -20.93 1.42 28.20
N ASN A 617 -21.45 1.59 26.98
CA ASN A 617 -22.81 1.17 26.66
C ASN A 617 -22.96 0.62 25.22
N SER A 618 -22.37 -0.55 24.98
CA SER A 618 -23.10 -1.76 24.56
C SER A 618 -22.10 -2.90 24.35
N GLN A 619 -22.32 -4.02 25.04
CA GLN A 619 -21.42 -5.19 24.97
C GLN A 619 -21.44 -5.89 23.58
N ASN A 620 -22.44 -5.59 22.74
CA ASN A 620 -22.68 -6.30 21.47
C ASN A 620 -22.01 -5.68 20.22
N GLY A 621 -21.27 -4.56 20.37
CA GLY A 621 -20.64 -3.84 19.25
C GLY A 621 -21.62 -3.13 18.31
N VAL A 622 -21.13 -2.15 17.55
CA VAL A 622 -21.90 -1.40 16.55
C VAL A 622 -21.57 -1.92 15.16
N THR A 623 -22.59 -2.13 14.33
CA THR A 623 -22.39 -2.50 12.91
C THR A 623 -21.73 -1.35 12.16
N SER A 624 -20.57 -1.60 11.56
CA SER A 624 -19.87 -0.67 10.68
C SER A 624 -20.04 -1.06 9.21
N GLY A 625 -19.80 -0.10 8.33
CA GLY A 625 -19.99 -0.28 6.89
C GLY A 625 -19.06 -1.31 6.27
N GLY A 626 -19.44 -1.79 5.08
CA GLY A 626 -18.70 -2.79 4.32
C GLY A 626 -18.98 -4.22 4.78
N LEU A 627 -18.35 -5.15 4.07
CA LEU A 627 -18.54 -6.59 4.25
C LEU A 627 -17.26 -7.27 4.71
N ARG A 628 -17.43 -8.29 5.56
CA ARG A 628 -16.42 -9.28 5.92
C ARG A 628 -16.97 -10.68 5.69
N LEU A 629 -16.06 -11.64 5.57
CA LEU A 629 -16.41 -13.03 5.35
C LEU A 629 -17.03 -13.64 6.60
N LYS A 630 -18.16 -14.31 6.45
CA LYS A 630 -18.79 -15.09 7.50
C LYS A 630 -18.50 -16.57 7.31
N THR A 631 -18.78 -17.09 6.12
CA THR A 631 -18.47 -18.47 5.75
C THR A 631 -17.97 -18.61 4.32
N ILE A 632 -17.12 -19.60 4.07
CA ILE A 632 -16.77 -20.10 2.73
C ILE A 632 -17.14 -21.56 2.67
N LYS A 633 -17.82 -21.96 1.60
CA LYS A 633 -18.15 -23.36 1.33
C LYS A 633 -17.64 -23.76 -0.04
N ASN A 634 -16.89 -24.85 -0.08
CA ASN A 634 -16.35 -25.42 -1.31
C ASN A 634 -17.12 -26.70 -1.64
N TYR A 635 -17.50 -26.83 -2.90
CA TYR A 635 -18.29 -27.93 -3.43
C TYR A 635 -17.59 -28.55 -4.63
N ASP A 636 -17.75 -29.87 -4.80
CA ASP A 636 -17.36 -30.56 -6.01
C ASP A 636 -18.38 -30.36 -7.14
N HIS A 637 -18.07 -30.84 -8.35
CA HIS A 637 -18.90 -30.67 -9.54
C HIS A 637 -20.29 -31.32 -9.44
N ASP A 638 -20.46 -32.31 -8.56
CA ASP A 638 -21.72 -33.01 -8.30
C ASP A 638 -22.56 -32.34 -7.19
N GLY A 639 -22.06 -31.27 -6.58
CA GLY A 639 -22.70 -30.56 -5.48
C GLY A 639 -22.34 -31.10 -4.08
N THR A 640 -21.42 -32.06 -3.97
CA THR A 640 -20.93 -32.56 -2.68
C THR A 640 -20.09 -31.50 -1.98
N GLN A 641 -20.42 -31.16 -0.72
CA GLN A 641 -19.64 -30.19 0.07
C GLN A 641 -18.31 -30.80 0.52
N LEU A 642 -17.19 -30.21 0.10
CA LEU A 642 -15.84 -30.69 0.39
C LEU A 642 -15.24 -30.08 1.66
N LEU A 643 -15.49 -28.79 1.87
CA LEU A 643 -14.94 -28.05 3.02
C LEU A 643 -15.79 -26.81 3.29
N SER A 644 -16.16 -26.62 4.55
CA SER A 644 -16.70 -25.36 5.04
C SER A 644 -15.72 -24.69 6.01
N LYS A 645 -15.64 -23.37 5.92
CA LYS A 645 -14.89 -22.50 6.83
C LYS A 645 -15.83 -21.45 7.41
N GLU A 646 -15.89 -21.34 8.73
CA GLU A 646 -16.61 -20.28 9.43
C GLU A 646 -15.63 -19.35 10.14
N TYR A 647 -15.88 -18.04 10.09
CA TYR A 647 -15.03 -17.00 10.66
C TYR A 647 -15.75 -16.29 11.80
N ILE A 648 -15.10 -16.25 12.97
CA ILE A 648 -15.61 -15.59 14.19
C ILE A 648 -14.64 -14.48 14.59
N TYR A 649 -15.17 -13.27 14.82
CA TYR A 649 -14.40 -12.04 15.05
C TYR A 649 -14.62 -11.46 16.46
N THR A 650 -14.66 -12.34 17.47
CA THR A 650 -14.84 -11.96 18.87
C THR A 650 -13.51 -12.01 19.60
N LYS A 651 -13.42 -11.34 20.75
CA LYS A 651 -12.26 -11.52 21.62
C LYS A 651 -12.19 -12.96 22.12
N PHE A 652 -10.99 -13.47 22.39
CA PHE A 652 -10.82 -14.86 22.84
C PHE A 652 -11.18 -15.05 24.33
N ASP A 653 -11.06 -14.00 25.13
CA ASP A 653 -11.44 -13.95 26.54
C ASP A 653 -12.94 -13.69 26.76
N ASP A 654 -13.61 -13.10 25.77
CA ASP A 654 -15.05 -12.84 25.79
C ASP A 654 -15.69 -13.02 24.40
N SER A 655 -16.42 -14.13 24.24
CA SER A 655 -17.15 -14.48 23.01
C SER A 655 -18.34 -13.57 22.70
N SER A 656 -18.78 -12.72 23.64
CA SER A 656 -19.88 -11.78 23.41
C SER A 656 -19.41 -10.43 22.84
N THR A 657 -18.13 -10.12 23.01
CA THR A 657 -17.52 -8.86 22.57
C THR A 657 -16.77 -9.03 21.24
N THR A 658 -17.03 -8.15 20.28
CA THR A 658 -16.27 -8.10 19.02
C THR A 658 -14.80 -7.71 19.27
N SER A 659 -13.87 -8.31 18.52
CA SER A 659 -12.46 -7.91 18.46
C SER A 659 -12.21 -6.77 17.47
N GLY A 660 -13.28 -6.29 16.81
CA GLY A 660 -13.23 -5.26 15.79
C GLY A 660 -13.01 -3.87 16.35
N ALA A 661 -12.24 -3.04 15.65
CA ALA A 661 -12.05 -1.62 15.94
C ALA A 661 -12.10 -0.80 14.65
N ALA A 662 -12.59 0.44 14.74
CA ALA A 662 -12.43 1.44 13.67
C ALA A 662 -11.28 2.40 14.01
N LEU A 663 -10.48 2.73 13.00
CA LEU A 663 -9.32 3.61 13.16
C LEU A 663 -9.72 5.08 13.23
N ASN A 664 -10.66 5.50 12.37
CA ASN A 664 -11.22 6.86 12.34
C ASN A 664 -12.76 6.79 12.38
N PRO A 665 -13.40 7.16 13.51
CA PRO A 665 -14.86 7.23 13.53
C PRO A 665 -15.38 8.36 12.65
N PRO A 666 -16.47 8.13 11.88
CA PRO A 666 -17.05 9.13 11.03
C PRO A 666 -17.58 10.32 11.87
N THR A 667 -17.05 11.52 11.63
CA THR A 667 -17.42 12.75 12.35
C THR A 667 -17.95 13.78 11.35
N PHE A 668 -19.15 14.34 11.55
CA PHE A 668 -19.85 15.11 10.51
C PHE A 668 -20.12 16.58 10.86
N ILE A 669 -19.83 17.00 12.09
CA ILE A 669 -20.10 18.35 12.58
C ILE A 669 -18.78 19.04 12.85
N TYR A 670 -18.57 20.16 12.17
CA TYR A 670 -17.52 21.10 12.48
C TYR A 670 -18.09 22.17 13.40
N LYS A 671 -17.47 22.38 14.58
CA LYS A 671 -17.96 23.35 15.57
C LYS A 671 -17.19 24.68 15.51
N ASN A 672 -17.84 25.79 15.87
CA ASN A 672 -17.22 27.12 16.08
C ASN A 672 -16.49 27.69 14.85
N MET A 673 -17.04 27.55 13.64
CA MET A 673 -16.52 28.28 12.47
C MET A 673 -16.80 29.77 12.63
N PHE A 674 -15.82 30.62 12.34
CA PHE A 674 -16.01 32.08 12.30
C PHE A 674 -16.22 32.53 10.86
N TYR A 675 -17.13 33.48 10.66
CA TYR A 675 -17.35 34.12 9.37
C TYR A 675 -16.91 35.59 9.45
N CYS A 676 -16.40 36.13 8.34
CA CYS A 676 -16.14 37.55 8.22
C CYS A 676 -16.97 38.16 7.10
N GLU A 677 -17.78 39.15 7.46
CA GLU A 677 -18.59 39.94 6.54
C GLU A 677 -18.10 41.38 6.59
N GLY A 678 -17.51 41.88 5.50
CA GLY A 678 -17.09 43.29 5.40
C GLY A 678 -16.01 43.75 6.40
N GLY A 679 -15.16 42.85 6.91
CA GLY A 679 -14.09 43.17 7.87
C GLY A 679 -14.51 43.16 9.34
N ALA A 680 -15.75 42.77 9.65
CA ALA A 680 -16.21 42.48 11.01
C ALA A 680 -16.30 40.97 11.23
N THR A 681 -15.90 40.50 12.42
CA THR A 681 -16.08 39.12 12.87
C THR A 681 -17.56 38.83 13.09
N GLY A 682 -18.16 38.02 12.21
CA GLY A 682 -19.47 37.43 12.39
C GLY A 682 -19.48 36.40 13.53
N GLY A 683 -20.67 36.10 14.05
CA GLY A 683 -20.85 35.12 15.12
C GLY A 683 -20.49 33.68 14.70
N PRO A 684 -20.17 32.79 15.65
CA PRO A 684 -19.78 31.42 15.34
C PRO A 684 -20.94 30.61 14.72
N VAL A 685 -20.63 29.81 13.71
CA VAL A 685 -21.54 28.85 13.06
C VAL A 685 -20.97 27.43 13.15
N ASP A 686 -21.86 26.44 13.25
CA ASP A 686 -21.47 25.04 13.11
C ASP A 686 -21.80 24.56 11.68
N LEU A 687 -20.99 23.66 11.12
CA LEU A 687 -21.18 23.13 9.77
C LEU A 687 -21.39 21.62 9.83
N LEU A 688 -22.59 21.18 9.47
CA LEU A 688 -22.95 19.77 9.30
C LEU A 688 -22.70 19.33 7.86
N GLN A 689 -22.09 18.17 7.69
CA GLN A 689 -21.62 17.66 6.40
C GLN A 689 -22.02 16.21 6.20
N SER A 690 -22.02 15.75 4.95
CA SER A 690 -22.30 14.36 4.59
C SER A 690 -21.10 13.42 4.66
N ASN A 691 -19.92 13.98 4.43
CA ASN A 691 -18.66 13.26 4.49
C ASN A 691 -18.08 13.45 5.88
N SER A 692 -17.38 12.43 6.36
CA SER A 692 -16.65 12.56 7.61
C SER A 692 -15.52 13.58 7.44
N ILE A 693 -15.35 14.44 8.44
CA ILE A 693 -14.28 15.44 8.53
C ILE A 693 -12.92 14.75 8.52
N PHE A 694 -12.79 13.64 9.25
CA PHE A 694 -11.68 12.72 9.11
C PHE A 694 -11.98 11.76 7.97
N PRO A 695 -11.15 11.65 6.92
CA PRO A 695 -11.41 10.68 5.89
C PRO A 695 -11.35 9.27 6.50
N LEU A 696 -12.33 8.44 6.16
CA LEU A 696 -12.55 7.12 6.78
C LEU A 696 -11.40 6.12 6.53
N THR A 697 -10.44 6.51 5.69
CA THR A 697 -9.26 5.74 5.27
C THR A 697 -8.01 6.61 5.09
N ASN A 698 -7.95 7.84 5.65
CA ASN A 698 -6.83 8.77 5.34
C ASN A 698 -5.48 8.23 5.81
N GLY A 699 -4.66 7.73 4.88
CA GLY A 699 -3.35 7.17 5.19
C GLY A 699 -3.43 5.79 5.82
N SER A 700 -4.27 5.62 6.84
CA SER A 700 -4.59 4.33 7.43
C SER A 700 -5.49 3.52 6.51
N SER A 701 -4.88 2.52 5.86
CA SER A 701 -5.61 1.35 5.39
C SER A 701 -6.55 0.89 6.51
N TYR A 702 -7.77 0.47 6.18
CA TYR A 702 -8.85 -0.13 6.98
C TYR A 702 -9.91 0.81 7.59
N THR A 703 -11.17 0.62 7.18
CA THR A 703 -12.34 1.19 7.87
C THR A 703 -12.71 0.45 9.15
N SER A 704 -12.38 -0.84 9.22
CA SER A 704 -12.56 -1.73 10.37
C SER A 704 -11.54 -2.86 10.30
N ALA A 705 -11.05 -3.31 11.46
CA ALA A 705 -10.08 -4.39 11.55
C ALA A 705 -10.20 -5.18 12.87
N TYR A 706 -9.67 -6.40 12.91
CA TYR A 706 -9.91 -7.39 13.96
C TYR A 706 -8.61 -7.92 14.56
N SER A 707 -8.41 -7.69 15.86
CA SER A 707 -7.24 -8.20 16.57
C SER A 707 -7.29 -9.71 16.80
N ASN A 708 -8.49 -10.30 16.95
CA ASN A 708 -8.70 -11.73 17.14
C ASN A 708 -9.66 -12.31 16.11
N VAL A 709 -9.28 -13.44 15.51
CA VAL A 709 -10.12 -14.16 14.53
C VAL A 709 -10.03 -15.66 14.78
N THR A 710 -11.16 -16.35 14.82
CA THR A 710 -11.23 -17.82 14.82
C THR A 710 -11.72 -18.33 13.48
N GLU A 711 -10.99 -19.24 12.85
CA GLU A 711 -11.42 -20.03 11.70
C GLU A 711 -11.83 -21.43 12.17
N ILE A 712 -13.09 -21.81 11.96
CA ILE A 712 -13.59 -23.17 12.24
C ILE A 712 -13.66 -23.93 10.91
N LEU A 713 -13.05 -25.10 10.87
CA LEU A 713 -13.10 -26.01 9.73
C LEU A 713 -14.23 -27.02 9.95
N ASP A 714 -14.94 -27.43 8.90
CA ASP A 714 -15.90 -28.54 8.96
C ASP A 714 -15.73 -29.51 7.78
N ASN A 715 -15.22 -30.73 8.08
CA ASN A 715 -15.14 -31.92 7.21
C ASN A 715 -14.74 -33.19 8.02
N GLY A 716 -15.54 -33.58 9.02
CA GLY A 716 -15.45 -34.92 9.65
C GLY A 716 -14.34 -35.17 10.71
N ASN A 717 -13.24 -34.40 10.71
CA ASN A 717 -12.17 -34.42 11.75
C ASN A 717 -11.77 -33.00 12.20
N ALA A 718 -12.71 -32.07 12.10
CA ALA A 718 -12.38 -30.69 11.82
C ALA A 718 -12.13 -29.82 13.07
N GLY A 719 -10.98 -29.14 13.07
CA GLY A 719 -10.45 -28.32 14.15
C GLY A 719 -10.83 -26.84 14.07
N LYS A 720 -10.15 -26.02 14.88
CA LYS A 720 -10.22 -24.56 14.77
C LYS A 720 -8.81 -23.94 14.74
N ILE A 721 -8.69 -22.76 14.17
CA ILE A 721 -7.47 -21.97 14.16
C ILE A 721 -7.78 -20.59 14.73
N GLU A 722 -7.01 -20.15 15.73
CA GLU A 722 -7.13 -18.82 16.33
C GLU A 722 -5.95 -17.96 15.92
N TYR A 723 -6.24 -16.75 15.43
CA TYR A 723 -5.25 -15.75 15.01
C TYR A 723 -5.33 -14.53 15.93
N THR A 724 -4.18 -14.11 16.46
CA THR A 724 -4.00 -12.80 17.10
C THR A 724 -3.13 -11.94 16.20
N HIS A 725 -3.61 -10.77 15.81
CA HIS A 725 -2.89 -9.80 14.99
C HIS A 725 -2.47 -8.59 15.82
N HIS A 726 -1.36 -7.98 15.44
CA HIS A 726 -0.91 -6.72 16.00
C HIS A 726 -1.88 -5.61 15.59
N PHE A 727 -2.29 -4.79 16.55
CA PHE A 727 -3.24 -3.69 16.33
C PHE A 727 -2.78 -2.46 17.11
N MET A 728 -2.80 -1.30 16.44
CA MET A 728 -2.58 0.01 17.06
C MET A 728 -3.43 1.06 16.35
N TYR A 729 -4.01 1.96 17.14
CA TYR A 729 -4.66 3.16 16.61
C TYR A 729 -3.63 4.08 15.95
N ASP A 730 -4.08 4.92 15.01
CA ASP A 730 -3.22 5.96 14.47
C ASP A 730 -2.80 6.92 15.59
N GLY A 731 -1.59 7.46 15.49
CA GLY A 731 -1.04 8.37 16.50
C GLY A 731 -1.85 9.66 16.55
N ALA A 732 -1.97 10.23 17.75
CA ALA A 732 -2.49 11.58 17.89
C ALA A 732 -1.65 12.52 17.02
N GLY A 733 -2.29 13.15 16.02
CA GLY A 733 -1.70 14.31 15.37
C GLY A 733 -1.32 15.31 16.45
N VAL A 734 -0.12 15.88 16.36
CA VAL A 734 0.41 16.86 17.31
C VAL A 734 -0.62 18.00 17.46
N GLN A 735 -1.47 17.95 18.49
CA GLN A 735 -2.47 18.97 18.77
C GLN A 735 -1.93 20.15 19.58
N THR A 736 -0.61 20.34 19.60
CA THR A 736 -0.01 21.51 20.25
C THR A 736 1.09 22.06 19.39
N ASN A 737 0.76 23.10 18.63
CA ASN A 737 1.51 24.34 18.51
C ASN A 737 0.99 25.12 17.29
N THR A 738 -0.20 25.71 17.41
CA THR A 738 -0.53 26.84 16.54
C THR A 738 0.10 28.10 17.13
N PHE A 739 1.21 28.53 16.53
CA PHE A 739 1.64 29.92 16.57
C PHE A 739 0.55 30.77 15.90
N ALA A 740 -0.37 31.31 16.69
CA ALA A 740 -1.03 32.61 16.52
C ALA A 740 -2.38 32.64 17.25
N THR A 741 -2.46 33.53 18.24
CA THR A 741 -3.68 34.01 18.92
C THR A 741 -4.42 32.97 19.79
N GLY A 742 -4.49 33.24 21.10
CA GLY A 742 -5.08 32.35 22.11
C GLY A 742 -6.59 32.15 22.04
N LEU A 743 -7.13 31.76 20.88
CA LEU A 743 -8.55 31.54 20.62
C LEU A 743 -8.88 30.24 19.86
N LEU A 744 -7.91 29.33 19.67
CA LEU A 744 -8.08 28.17 18.78
C LEU A 744 -8.02 26.85 19.56
N GLU A 745 -9.17 26.40 20.04
CA GLU A 745 -9.38 24.98 20.39
C GLU A 745 -9.40 24.15 19.10
N GLN A 746 -8.46 23.20 18.97
CA GLN A 746 -8.50 22.01 18.10
C GLN A 746 -8.69 22.22 16.58
N ASN A 747 -7.58 22.22 15.82
CA ASN A 747 -7.65 22.08 14.36
C ASN A 747 -7.82 20.59 13.97
N ILE A 748 -9.05 20.24 13.57
CA ILE A 748 -9.50 18.87 13.26
C ILE A 748 -9.01 18.39 11.86
N ASN A 749 -8.43 19.28 11.04
CA ASN A 749 -7.99 18.97 9.68
C ASN A 749 -6.55 18.45 9.57
N THR A 750 -5.81 18.38 10.67
CA THR A 750 -4.44 17.88 10.70
C THR A 750 -4.42 16.35 10.57
N PRO A 751 -3.76 15.77 9.54
CA PRO A 751 -3.67 14.32 9.40
C PRO A 751 -3.08 13.65 10.64
N LEU A 752 -3.62 12.49 11.01
CA LEU A 752 -3.07 11.66 12.07
C LEU A 752 -1.80 10.96 11.60
N GLN A 753 -0.91 10.63 12.54
CA GLN A 753 0.29 9.86 12.24
C GLN A 753 -0.10 8.41 11.93
N ASP A 754 0.21 7.96 10.72
CA ASP A 754 -0.18 6.65 10.22
C ASP A 754 0.76 5.53 10.72
N PHE A 755 0.16 4.49 11.34
CA PHE A 755 0.83 3.27 11.80
C PHE A 755 0.38 2.01 11.02
N ALA A 756 -0.14 2.15 9.80
CA ALA A 756 -0.68 1.05 8.99
C ALA A 756 0.28 -0.12 8.81
N HIS A 757 1.57 0.14 8.62
CA HIS A 757 2.59 -0.90 8.43
C HIS A 757 2.86 -1.76 9.67
N ARG A 758 2.44 -1.31 10.87
CA ARG A 758 2.53 -2.09 12.10
C ARG A 758 1.28 -2.95 12.35
N ARG A 759 0.15 -2.72 11.65
CA ARG A 759 -1.12 -3.43 11.86
C ARG A 759 -1.23 -4.72 11.05
N GLY A 760 -2.06 -5.66 11.51
CA GLY A 760 -2.40 -6.88 10.79
C GLY A 760 -1.29 -7.95 10.76
N LEU A 761 -0.12 -7.67 11.32
CA LEU A 761 0.97 -8.63 11.47
C LEU A 761 0.57 -9.73 12.46
N LEU A 762 0.85 -10.99 12.11
CA LEU A 762 0.48 -12.14 12.92
C LEU A 762 1.32 -12.18 14.20
N LEU A 763 0.72 -12.00 15.37
CA LEU A 763 1.38 -12.15 16.67
C LEU A 763 1.30 -13.59 17.19
N ASN A 764 0.13 -14.22 17.11
CA ASN A 764 -0.06 -15.60 17.55
C ASN A 764 -0.98 -16.37 16.60
N LYS A 765 -0.66 -17.63 16.36
CA LYS A 765 -1.51 -18.60 15.66
C LYS A 765 -1.61 -19.87 16.49
N LYS A 766 -2.82 -20.26 16.89
CA LYS A 766 -3.08 -21.50 17.63
C LYS A 766 -3.94 -22.43 16.79
N VAL A 767 -3.48 -23.66 16.58
CA VAL A 767 -4.18 -24.69 15.83
C VAL A 767 -4.69 -25.75 16.78
N TYR A 768 -5.97 -26.06 16.70
CA TYR A 768 -6.63 -27.04 17.56
C TYR A 768 -7.17 -28.20 16.73
N ALA A 769 -6.96 -29.42 17.21
CA ALA A 769 -7.66 -30.61 16.71
C ALA A 769 -8.93 -30.85 17.52
N LYS A 770 -9.99 -31.28 16.85
CA LYS A 770 -11.25 -31.64 17.52
C LYS A 770 -11.20 -33.10 17.95
N SER A 771 -11.53 -33.36 19.21
CA SER A 771 -11.68 -34.70 19.78
C SER A 771 -13.01 -34.78 20.53
N GLY A 772 -14.00 -35.44 19.93
CA GLY A 772 -15.38 -35.37 20.40
C GLY A 772 -15.93 -33.95 20.34
N SER A 773 -16.35 -33.41 21.48
CA SER A 773 -16.81 -32.01 21.63
C SER A 773 -15.70 -31.03 22.04
N ALA A 774 -14.50 -31.51 22.37
CA ALA A 774 -13.40 -30.70 22.87
C ALA A 774 -12.42 -30.29 21.75
N TYR A 775 -11.79 -29.13 21.91
CA TYR A 775 -10.71 -28.65 21.06
C TYR A 775 -9.39 -28.74 21.82
N ASN A 776 -8.47 -29.57 21.34
CA ASN A 776 -7.14 -29.73 21.93
C ASN A 776 -6.12 -28.94 21.11
N LEU A 777 -5.35 -28.08 21.77
CA LEU A 777 -4.26 -27.33 21.14
C LEU A 777 -3.18 -28.32 20.65
N ILE A 778 -2.83 -28.27 19.37
CA ILE A 778 -1.80 -29.14 18.76
C ILE A 778 -0.60 -28.36 18.25
N GLU A 779 -0.77 -27.07 17.94
CA GLU A 779 0.33 -26.19 17.51
C GLU A 779 0.06 -24.76 17.95
N GLU A 780 1.10 -24.06 18.42
CA GLU A 780 1.09 -22.64 18.73
C GLU A 780 2.32 -21.98 18.13
N THR A 781 2.12 -20.96 17.30
CA THR A 781 3.19 -20.11 16.76
C THR A 781 3.04 -18.71 17.33
N SER A 782 4.10 -18.16 17.92
CA SER A 782 4.16 -16.78 18.43
C SER A 782 5.28 -16.00 17.75
N ASN A 783 4.99 -14.76 17.32
CA ASN A 783 5.92 -13.88 16.62
C ASN A 783 6.16 -12.60 17.40
N SER A 784 7.41 -12.11 17.37
CA SER A 784 7.82 -10.83 17.95
C SER A 784 8.28 -9.88 16.85
N TYR A 785 7.95 -8.59 17.00
CA TYR A 785 8.30 -7.55 16.03
C TYR A 785 8.93 -6.34 16.71
N ASN A 786 9.93 -5.72 16.06
CA ASN A 786 10.57 -4.49 16.56
C ASN A 786 10.74 -3.44 15.43
N PRO A 787 10.61 -2.13 15.75
CA PRO A 787 10.90 -1.07 14.79
C PRO A 787 12.40 -0.90 14.56
N LEU A 788 12.79 -0.52 13.35
CA LEU A 788 14.17 -0.18 12.99
C LEU A 788 14.21 0.90 11.87
N GLY A 789 15.11 1.87 12.00
CA GLY A 789 15.41 2.84 10.94
C GLY A 789 14.39 3.96 10.77
N GLU A 790 13.83 4.46 11.88
CA GLU A 790 12.81 5.51 11.94
C GLU A 790 13.24 6.82 11.29
N ASN A 791 12.38 7.34 10.41
CA ASN A 791 12.45 8.67 9.81
C ASN A 791 11.11 9.37 10.03
N LEU A 792 11.13 10.48 10.77
CA LEU A 792 9.96 11.34 10.93
C LEU A 792 9.99 12.45 9.87
N LEU A 793 8.93 12.55 9.07
CA LEU A 793 8.75 13.61 8.08
C LEU A 793 7.74 14.61 8.61
N GLU A 794 8.20 15.80 8.98
CA GLU A 794 7.32 16.91 9.34
C GLU A 794 6.71 17.55 8.08
N GLN A 795 5.38 17.63 8.05
CA GLN A 795 4.58 18.28 7.00
C GLN A 795 3.62 19.29 7.63
N TYR A 796 3.08 20.21 6.82
CA TYR A 796 2.21 21.29 7.29
C TYR A 796 0.96 21.36 6.43
N VAL A 797 -0.21 21.27 7.06
CA VAL A 797 -1.49 21.50 6.39
C VAL A 797 -1.91 22.96 6.57
N SER A 798 -2.43 23.57 5.52
CA SER A 798 -3.03 24.92 5.61
C SER A 798 -4.34 24.88 6.39
N VAL A 799 -4.53 25.87 7.25
CA VAL A 799 -5.74 26.07 8.05
C VAL A 799 -6.27 27.45 7.75
N GLU A 800 -7.23 27.54 6.83
CA GLU A 800 -7.85 28.81 6.47
C GLU A 800 -9.25 28.92 7.11
N ASN A 801 -9.50 29.99 7.87
CA ASN A 801 -10.79 30.26 8.51
C ASN A 801 -11.46 31.46 7.80
N ARG A 802 -12.44 31.18 6.92
CA ARG A 802 -13.18 32.09 6.00
C ARG A 802 -12.78 33.59 6.10
N GLY A 803 -11.58 33.91 5.62
CA GLY A 803 -11.14 35.28 5.32
C GLY A 803 -10.58 36.16 6.46
N CYS A 804 -10.35 35.65 7.68
CA CYS A 804 -9.82 36.49 8.78
C CYS A 804 -8.63 35.93 9.55
N PHE A 805 -8.46 34.61 9.60
CA PHE A 805 -7.34 33.97 10.28
C PHE A 805 -6.88 32.77 9.45
N GLY A 806 -5.67 32.86 8.89
CA GLY A 806 -4.97 31.74 8.26
C GLY A 806 -3.86 31.24 9.19
N GLY A 807 -3.54 29.95 9.15
CA GLY A 807 -2.45 29.34 9.89
C GLY A 807 -2.02 28.01 9.25
N TYR A 808 -0.97 27.39 9.80
CA TYR A 808 -0.55 26.04 9.41
C TYR A 808 -0.49 25.15 10.64
N SER A 809 -0.82 23.87 10.48
CA SER A 809 -0.69 22.87 11.53
C SER A 809 0.34 21.80 11.14
N PRO A 810 1.39 21.58 11.97
CA PRO A 810 2.36 20.53 11.72
C PRO A 810 1.77 19.15 11.97
N TYR A 811 2.20 18.16 11.18
CA TYR A 811 2.01 16.75 11.45
C TYR A 811 3.21 15.92 10.99
N LYS A 812 3.28 14.66 11.41
CA LYS A 812 4.42 13.77 11.11
C LYS A 812 3.97 12.53 10.35
N ASN A 813 4.60 12.26 9.21
CA ASN A 813 4.55 10.94 8.57
C ASN A 813 5.74 10.10 9.07
N LEU A 814 5.46 8.92 9.63
CA LEU A 814 6.49 8.01 10.16
C LEU A 814 6.91 7.00 9.08
N SER A 815 8.12 7.11 8.55
CA SER A 815 8.70 6.08 7.69
C SER A 815 9.68 5.22 8.49
N GLU A 816 9.36 3.96 8.69
CA GLU A 816 10.23 3.00 9.40
C GLU A 816 10.02 1.59 8.85
N ARG A 817 10.86 0.65 9.28
CA ARG A 817 10.59 -0.79 9.14
C ARG A 817 10.14 -1.37 10.47
N PHE A 818 9.27 -2.37 10.41
CA PHE A 818 8.79 -3.10 11.58
C PHE A 818 8.98 -4.60 11.35
N TYR A 819 10.10 -5.12 11.86
CA TYR A 819 10.64 -6.42 11.47
C TYR A 819 10.21 -7.55 12.38
N LEU A 820 9.94 -8.72 11.79
CA LEU A 820 9.88 -9.97 12.53
C LEU A 820 11.27 -10.28 13.10
N THR A 821 11.38 -10.36 14.42
CA THR A 821 12.65 -10.62 15.14
C THR A 821 12.73 -12.02 15.70
N GLN A 822 11.58 -12.64 15.99
CA GLN A 822 11.53 -14.02 16.48
C GLN A 822 10.21 -14.69 16.11
N THR A 823 10.29 -15.96 15.76
CA THR A 823 9.16 -16.89 15.65
C THR A 823 9.41 -18.05 16.59
N THR A 824 8.44 -18.39 17.43
CA THR A 824 8.49 -19.58 18.29
C THR A 824 7.32 -20.49 17.95
N THR A 825 7.57 -21.73 17.57
CA THR A 825 6.54 -22.74 17.29
C THR A 825 6.62 -23.85 18.32
N LYS A 826 5.50 -24.13 19.00
CA LYS A 826 5.33 -25.24 19.94
C LYS A 826 4.33 -26.23 19.36
N ARG A 827 4.74 -27.49 19.17
CA ARG A 827 3.89 -28.61 18.74
C ARG A 827 3.63 -29.53 19.91
N TYR A 828 2.37 -29.81 20.19
CA TYR A 828 1.94 -30.58 21.36
C TYR A 828 1.66 -32.02 20.93
N HIS A 829 2.39 -32.98 21.51
CA HIS A 829 2.20 -34.41 21.28
C HIS A 829 1.83 -35.12 22.59
N SER A 830 1.28 -36.34 22.49
CA SER A 830 0.94 -37.15 23.67
C SER A 830 2.15 -37.49 24.56
N THR A 831 3.37 -37.44 24.00
CA THR A 831 4.63 -37.77 24.68
C THR A 831 5.41 -36.56 25.18
N GLY A 832 4.91 -35.34 24.95
CA GLY A 832 5.60 -34.08 25.29
C GLY A 832 5.49 -33.01 24.20
N ASN A 833 6.14 -31.87 24.40
CA ASN A 833 6.06 -30.72 23.49
C ASN A 833 7.38 -30.54 22.74
N VAL A 834 7.30 -30.27 21.44
CA VAL A 834 8.45 -29.90 20.59
C VAL A 834 8.40 -28.39 20.37
N THR A 835 9.40 -27.67 20.85
CA THR A 835 9.59 -26.23 20.63
C THR A 835 10.67 -25.99 19.58
N GLU A 836 10.39 -25.07 18.67
CA GLU A 836 11.27 -24.58 17.61
C GLU A 836 11.33 -23.06 17.72
N ILE A 837 12.52 -22.48 17.82
CA ILE A 837 12.70 -21.03 17.91
C ILE A 837 13.53 -20.58 16.72
N ILE A 838 13.02 -19.60 15.96
CA ILE A 838 13.73 -18.94 14.88
C ILE A 838 13.93 -17.48 15.28
N VAL A 839 15.18 -17.03 15.37
CA VAL A 839 15.55 -15.63 15.64
C VAL A 839 16.07 -15.01 14.35
N TYR A 840 15.57 -13.82 14.04
CA TYR A 840 15.93 -13.04 12.86
C TYR A 840 16.67 -11.77 13.31
N THR A 841 17.93 -11.65 12.93
CA THR A 841 18.74 -10.46 13.21
C THR A 841 18.78 -9.58 11.98
N HIS A 842 18.42 -8.31 12.17
CA HIS A 842 18.41 -7.27 11.15
C HIS A 842 19.44 -6.19 11.50
N ASP A 843 19.87 -5.41 10.52
CA ASP A 843 20.75 -4.26 10.72
C ASP A 843 20.24 -3.02 9.97
N LEU A 844 20.95 -1.90 10.13
CA LEU A 844 20.60 -0.64 9.47
C LEU A 844 21.20 -0.48 8.05
N GLY A 845 22.03 -1.43 7.57
CA GLY A 845 22.61 -1.54 6.21
C GLY A 845 22.78 -0.26 5.37
N TYR A 846 22.64 -0.37 4.03
CA TYR A 846 22.33 0.76 3.15
C TYR A 846 20.84 1.08 3.26
N SER A 847 20.51 2.22 3.88
CA SER A 847 19.14 2.70 4.12
C SER A 847 18.21 1.75 4.90
N GLY A 848 18.72 0.66 5.49
CA GLY A 848 17.98 -0.19 6.43
C GLY A 848 17.42 -1.51 5.91
N ARG A 849 18.10 -2.25 5.01
CA ARG A 849 17.72 -3.53 4.35
C ARG A 849 16.56 -4.38 4.92
N THR A 850 15.66 -4.90 4.07
CA THR A 850 14.42 -5.60 4.51
C THR A 850 14.64 -7.04 4.98
N PHE A 851 15.78 -7.62 4.62
CA PHE A 851 16.09 -9.03 4.83
C PHE A 851 17.04 -9.22 6.02
N PRO A 852 16.88 -10.31 6.81
CA PRO A 852 17.75 -10.59 7.93
C PRO A 852 19.18 -10.88 7.46
N ILE A 853 20.15 -10.39 8.23
CA ILE A 853 21.58 -10.71 8.05
C ILE A 853 21.96 -12.02 8.75
N GLU A 854 21.15 -12.46 9.70
CA GLU A 854 21.35 -13.72 10.42
C GLU A 854 20.00 -14.35 10.78
N VAL A 855 19.89 -15.66 10.54
CA VAL A 855 18.73 -16.47 10.95
C VAL A 855 19.24 -17.63 11.79
N SER A 856 18.82 -17.69 13.05
CA SER A 856 19.20 -18.77 13.98
C SER A 856 17.99 -19.64 14.30
N HIS A 857 18.08 -20.93 14.01
CA HIS A 857 17.04 -21.92 14.31
C HIS A 857 17.51 -22.83 15.45
N THR A 858 16.77 -22.85 16.56
CA THR A 858 17.05 -23.66 17.74
C THR A 858 15.95 -24.70 17.94
N ASP A 859 16.35 -25.98 18.07
CA ASP A 859 15.44 -27.10 18.30
C ASP A 859 15.11 -27.30 19.79
N SER A 860 14.27 -28.29 20.10
CA SER A 860 13.84 -28.59 21.47
C SER A 860 14.93 -29.16 22.37
N MET A 861 16.04 -29.63 21.80
CA MET A 861 17.20 -30.10 22.54
C MET A 861 18.21 -28.97 22.81
N GLY A 862 17.96 -27.77 22.29
CA GLY A 862 18.85 -26.62 22.40
C GLY A 862 19.95 -26.59 21.33
N ASN A 863 19.95 -27.49 20.36
CA ASN A 863 20.89 -27.40 19.24
C ASN A 863 20.48 -26.27 18.32
N SER A 864 21.44 -25.51 17.81
CA SER A 864 21.17 -24.36 16.95
C SER A 864 21.86 -24.48 15.58
N LYS A 865 21.16 -24.00 14.55
CA LYS A 865 21.66 -23.77 13.20
C LYS A 865 21.54 -22.30 12.89
N THR A 866 22.68 -21.61 12.81
CA THR A 866 22.75 -20.20 12.46
C THR A 866 23.23 -20.02 11.04
N THR A 867 22.47 -19.29 10.23
CA THR A 867 22.83 -18.89 8.87
C THR A 867 23.07 -17.40 8.84
N ARG A 868 24.31 -16.98 8.59
CA ARG A 868 24.68 -15.57 8.42
C ARG A 868 24.92 -15.27 6.95
N THR A 869 24.29 -14.23 6.42
CA THR A 869 24.41 -13.81 5.02
C THR A 869 25.07 -12.44 4.95
N TYR A 870 26.07 -12.32 4.09
CA TYR A 870 26.77 -11.09 3.77
C TYR A 870 26.36 -10.62 2.38
N TYR A 871 26.01 -9.33 2.30
CA TYR A 871 25.57 -8.66 1.09
C TYR A 871 26.58 -7.57 0.70
N ALA A 872 26.26 -6.82 -0.35
CA ALA A 872 27.17 -5.80 -0.89
C ALA A 872 27.58 -4.73 0.12
N ASP A 873 26.71 -4.40 1.09
CA ASP A 873 27.02 -3.45 2.17
C ASP A 873 28.01 -3.98 3.19
N ASP A 874 28.07 -5.30 3.35
CA ASP A 874 28.90 -5.96 4.35
C ASP A 874 30.33 -6.17 3.85
N LYS A 875 30.70 -5.54 2.71
CA LYS A 875 32.02 -5.70 2.08
C LYS A 875 33.18 -5.43 3.04
N SER A 876 33.01 -4.54 4.01
CA SER A 876 34.03 -4.21 5.03
C SER A 876 34.19 -5.30 6.10
N GLN A 877 33.20 -6.17 6.27
CA GLN A 877 33.22 -7.31 7.19
C GLN A 877 33.73 -8.60 6.53
N MET A 878 33.92 -8.59 5.21
CA MET A 878 34.39 -9.73 4.44
C MET A 878 35.92 -9.72 4.32
N THR A 879 36.55 -10.90 4.42
CA THR A 879 38.01 -11.07 4.25
C THR A 879 38.32 -11.86 2.97
N GLY A 880 39.53 -11.71 2.42
CA GLY A 880 39.96 -12.46 1.24
C GLY A 880 39.39 -11.99 -0.10
N LEU A 881 38.83 -10.77 -0.15
CA LEU A 881 38.37 -10.14 -1.39
C LEU A 881 39.52 -9.49 -2.16
N SER A 882 39.58 -9.71 -3.48
CA SER A 882 40.53 -9.03 -4.36
C SER A 882 40.08 -7.59 -4.64
N THR A 883 40.98 -6.73 -5.11
CA THR A 883 40.64 -5.36 -5.55
C THR A 883 39.62 -5.34 -6.68
N VAL A 884 39.69 -6.32 -7.58
CA VAL A 884 38.70 -6.53 -8.66
C VAL A 884 37.32 -6.86 -8.08
N ALA A 885 37.26 -7.75 -7.08
CA ALA A 885 36.01 -8.11 -6.43
C ALA A 885 35.39 -6.93 -5.67
N LEU A 886 36.21 -6.14 -4.96
CA LEU A 886 35.74 -4.93 -4.28
C LEU A 886 35.10 -3.93 -5.25
N SER A 887 35.75 -3.67 -6.39
CA SER A 887 35.19 -2.79 -7.43
C SER A 887 33.90 -3.35 -8.04
N ALA A 888 33.82 -4.67 -8.25
CA ALA A 888 32.60 -5.31 -8.75
C ALA A 888 31.44 -5.23 -7.74
N ILE A 889 31.72 -5.35 -6.44
CA ILE A 889 30.72 -5.20 -5.37
C ILE A 889 30.20 -3.76 -5.31
N ASP A 890 31.06 -2.75 -5.51
CA ASP A 890 30.62 -1.35 -5.60
C ASP A 890 29.66 -1.13 -6.77
N LYS A 891 29.91 -1.75 -7.92
CA LYS A 891 28.97 -1.72 -9.06
C LYS A 891 27.65 -2.43 -8.78
N LEU A 892 27.62 -3.48 -7.94
CA LEU A 892 26.37 -4.09 -7.50
C LEU A 892 25.54 -3.09 -6.69
N LYS A 893 26.18 -2.34 -5.77
CA LYS A 893 25.51 -1.29 -4.98
C LYS A 893 24.97 -0.17 -5.85
N ASP A 894 25.78 0.32 -6.79
CA ASP A 894 25.36 1.39 -7.71
C ASP A 894 24.16 0.98 -8.58
N ALA A 895 24.07 -0.32 -8.91
CA ALA A 895 22.95 -0.91 -9.63
C ALA A 895 21.76 -1.29 -8.72
N ASN A 896 21.79 -0.95 -7.43
CA ASN A 896 20.82 -1.37 -6.41
C ASN A 896 20.60 -2.90 -6.34
N ARG A 897 21.63 -3.71 -6.65
CA ARG A 897 21.65 -5.17 -6.51
C ARG A 897 22.12 -5.56 -5.11
N ILE A 898 21.34 -5.16 -4.11
CA ILE A 898 21.71 -5.26 -2.69
C ILE A 898 21.21 -6.55 -2.01
N THR A 899 20.28 -7.29 -2.64
CA THR A 899 19.76 -8.56 -2.11
C THR A 899 20.59 -9.78 -2.49
N GLU A 900 21.63 -9.63 -3.32
CA GLU A 900 22.44 -10.76 -3.76
C GLU A 900 23.38 -11.23 -2.65
N PRO A 901 23.33 -12.52 -2.24
CA PRO A 901 24.22 -13.04 -1.22
C PRO A 901 25.64 -13.16 -1.79
N LEU A 902 26.57 -12.40 -1.22
CA LEU A 902 27.99 -12.48 -1.54
C LEU A 902 28.69 -13.60 -0.78
N GLN A 903 28.28 -13.85 0.47
CA GLN A 903 28.77 -14.95 1.27
C GLN A 903 27.69 -15.43 2.25
N THR A 904 27.58 -16.75 2.44
CA THR A 904 26.72 -17.35 3.46
C THR A 904 27.56 -18.24 4.35
N THR A 905 27.39 -18.12 5.67
CA THR A 905 28.05 -18.96 6.68
C THR A 905 26.98 -19.70 7.47
N ILE A 906 27.03 -21.04 7.44
CA ILE A 906 26.15 -21.91 8.23
C ILE A 906 26.98 -22.47 9.38
N THR A 907 26.52 -22.28 10.61
CA THR A 907 27.15 -22.82 11.82
C THR A 907 26.15 -23.70 12.56
N LEU A 908 26.54 -24.93 12.86
CA LEU A 908 25.78 -25.84 13.73
C LEU A 908 26.44 -25.87 15.11
N LYS A 909 25.63 -25.71 16.16
CA LYS A 909 26.07 -25.82 17.56
C LYS A 909 25.18 -26.77 18.34
N ASP A 910 25.77 -27.43 19.34
CA ASP A 910 25.01 -28.20 20.32
C ASP A 910 24.41 -27.31 21.43
N SER A 911 23.71 -27.92 22.37
CA SER A 911 23.09 -27.24 23.52
C SER A 911 24.09 -26.57 24.48
N ASN A 912 25.38 -26.88 24.38
CA ASN A 912 26.46 -26.28 25.19
C ASN A 912 27.21 -25.19 24.41
N GLU A 913 26.65 -24.71 23.30
CA GLU A 913 27.25 -23.73 22.39
C GLU A 913 28.53 -24.21 21.68
N VAL A 914 28.82 -25.51 21.69
CA VAL A 914 29.97 -26.09 21.00
C VAL A 914 29.68 -26.18 19.51
N VAL A 915 30.56 -25.58 18.69
CA VAL A 915 30.44 -25.63 17.22
C VAL A 915 30.72 -27.04 16.72
N LEU A 916 29.70 -27.69 16.17
CA LEU A 916 29.77 -29.04 15.58
C LEU A 916 30.25 -28.99 14.12
N SER A 917 29.79 -27.98 13.37
CA SER A 917 30.25 -27.74 12.00
C SER A 917 30.09 -26.28 11.62
N LYS A 918 30.92 -25.86 10.65
CA LYS A 918 30.84 -24.55 10.03
C LYS A 918 31.10 -24.70 8.54
N GLU A 919 30.24 -24.15 7.70
CA GLU A 919 30.39 -24.16 6.26
C GLU A 919 30.24 -22.74 5.74
N THR A 920 31.14 -22.32 4.85
CA THR A 920 31.09 -21.00 4.21
C THR A 920 31.00 -21.18 2.71
N GLN A 921 30.08 -20.45 2.06
CA GLN A 921 29.98 -20.34 0.62
C GLN A 921 30.15 -18.87 0.23
N GLN A 922 30.98 -18.56 -0.76
CA GLN A 922 31.25 -17.20 -1.21
C GLN A 922 31.20 -17.11 -2.74
N ASN A 923 30.50 -16.10 -3.25
CA ASN A 923 30.50 -15.72 -4.65
C ASN A 923 31.48 -14.55 -4.84
N ALA A 924 32.60 -14.79 -5.51
CA ALA A 924 33.54 -13.73 -5.87
C ALA A 924 33.10 -13.12 -7.20
N TYR A 925 32.71 -11.85 -7.21
CA TYR A 925 32.25 -11.14 -8.40
C TYR A 925 33.39 -10.45 -9.14
N ARG A 926 33.19 -10.26 -10.43
CA ARG A 926 34.05 -9.48 -11.32
C ARG A 926 33.20 -8.71 -12.33
N ASP A 927 33.70 -7.56 -12.78
CA ASP A 927 33.20 -6.92 -13.99
C ASP A 927 33.85 -7.53 -15.24
N TRP A 928 33.00 -8.03 -16.13
CA TRP A 928 33.36 -8.72 -17.36
C TRP A 928 33.46 -7.78 -18.58
N GLY A 929 33.31 -6.46 -18.38
CA GLY A 929 33.35 -5.46 -19.45
C GLY A 929 32.02 -5.26 -20.18
N ASN A 930 30.97 -5.98 -19.77
CA ASN A 930 29.58 -5.81 -20.22
C ASN A 930 28.74 -4.96 -19.25
N SER A 931 29.38 -4.30 -18.27
CA SER A 931 28.73 -3.49 -17.23
C SER A 931 27.80 -4.26 -16.30
N ILE A 932 27.87 -5.60 -16.28
CA ILE A 932 27.12 -6.46 -15.37
C ILE A 932 28.14 -7.20 -14.49
N PRO A 933 28.24 -6.87 -13.19
CA PRO A 933 29.04 -7.66 -12.27
C PRO A 933 28.47 -9.08 -12.16
N LEU A 934 29.28 -10.09 -12.45
CA LEU A 934 28.90 -11.50 -12.44
C LEU A 934 29.98 -12.33 -11.74
N SER A 935 29.60 -13.53 -11.29
CA SER A 935 30.51 -14.42 -10.57
C SER A 935 31.72 -14.81 -11.41
N GLU A 936 32.91 -14.71 -10.81
CA GLU A 936 34.17 -15.25 -11.32
C GLU A 936 34.47 -16.60 -10.67
N PHE A 937 34.25 -16.70 -9.35
CA PHE A 937 34.41 -17.93 -8.60
C PHE A 937 33.24 -18.17 -7.65
N GLN A 938 32.83 -19.43 -7.52
CA GLN A 938 32.10 -19.90 -6.34
C GLN A 938 33.05 -20.66 -5.45
N ARG A 939 33.18 -20.23 -4.21
CA ARG A 939 34.13 -20.75 -3.23
C ARG A 939 33.41 -21.39 -2.06
N THR A 940 34.01 -22.44 -1.50
CA THR A 940 33.50 -23.10 -0.30
C THR A 940 34.62 -23.35 0.71
N SER A 941 34.31 -23.33 2.00
CA SER A 941 35.19 -23.86 3.04
C SER A 941 34.40 -24.68 4.07
N LYS A 942 35.11 -25.58 4.76
CA LYS A 942 34.60 -26.36 5.88
C LYS A 942 35.42 -26.08 7.13
N ALA A 943 34.74 -25.99 8.28
CA ALA A 943 35.30 -25.66 9.58
C ALA A 943 36.14 -24.38 9.55
N THR A 944 37.42 -24.46 9.91
CA THR A 944 38.38 -23.35 9.95
C THR A 944 39.31 -23.27 8.73
N GLN A 945 39.04 -24.09 7.71
CA GLN A 945 39.84 -24.10 6.49
C GLN A 945 39.63 -22.83 5.66
N ASN A 946 40.63 -22.51 4.82
CA ASN A 946 40.53 -21.41 3.86
C ASN A 946 39.47 -21.71 2.78
N LEU A 947 38.94 -20.66 2.16
CA LEU A 947 38.04 -20.78 1.02
C LEU A 947 38.76 -21.38 -0.20
N GLU A 948 38.14 -22.38 -0.80
CA GLU A 948 38.62 -23.04 -2.02
C GLU A 948 37.64 -22.80 -3.17
N ASP A 949 38.15 -22.45 -4.36
CA ASP A 949 37.28 -22.32 -5.54
C ASP A 949 36.75 -23.70 -5.95
N ARG A 950 35.44 -23.78 -6.17
CA ARG A 950 34.73 -24.97 -6.64
C ARG A 950 34.35 -24.84 -8.11
N ILE A 951 33.83 -23.68 -8.48
CA ILE A 951 33.44 -23.35 -9.85
C ILE A 951 34.17 -22.08 -10.24
N GLN A 952 34.76 -22.08 -11.44
CA GLN A 952 35.33 -20.92 -12.09
C GLN A 952 34.52 -20.60 -13.35
N TYR A 953 34.14 -19.34 -13.51
CA TYR A 953 33.55 -18.82 -14.74
C TYR A 953 34.67 -18.21 -15.58
N HIS A 954 34.71 -18.57 -16.86
CA HIS A 954 35.75 -18.10 -17.79
C HIS A 954 35.26 -17.00 -18.72
N SER A 955 33.98 -17.06 -19.11
CA SER A 955 33.38 -16.02 -19.96
C SER A 955 31.84 -16.04 -19.94
N TYR A 956 31.25 -14.92 -20.35
CA TYR A 956 29.81 -14.71 -20.43
C TYR A 956 29.39 -14.16 -21.80
N TYR A 957 28.13 -14.37 -22.18
CA TYR A 957 27.44 -13.60 -23.21
C TYR A 957 27.12 -12.20 -22.70
N SER A 958 26.79 -11.27 -23.61
CA SER A 958 26.43 -9.88 -23.25
C SER A 958 25.23 -9.82 -22.31
N ASN A 959 24.29 -10.74 -22.43
CA ASN A 959 23.12 -10.91 -21.55
C ASN A 959 23.43 -11.64 -20.21
N GLY A 960 24.71 -11.81 -19.86
CA GLY A 960 25.12 -12.44 -18.60
C GLY A 960 24.89 -13.95 -18.51
N ASN A 961 24.54 -14.63 -19.61
CA ASN A 961 24.55 -16.09 -19.64
C ASN A 961 25.99 -16.63 -19.62
N PRO A 962 26.30 -17.68 -18.83
CA PRO A 962 27.62 -18.28 -18.84
C PRO A 962 27.88 -18.92 -20.22
N LYS A 963 29.03 -18.61 -20.81
CA LYS A 963 29.55 -19.28 -22.01
C LYS A 963 30.37 -20.50 -21.64
N GLU A 964 31.24 -20.34 -20.66
CA GLU A 964 32.24 -21.34 -20.29
C GLU A 964 32.51 -21.31 -18.79
N ILE A 965 32.42 -22.47 -18.17
CA ILE A 965 32.72 -22.68 -16.75
C ILE A 965 33.62 -23.91 -16.59
N SER A 966 34.29 -24.05 -15.45
CA SER A 966 34.97 -25.28 -15.07
C SER A 966 34.84 -25.54 -13.57
N VAL A 967 34.88 -26.82 -13.20
CA VAL A 967 35.28 -27.17 -11.82
C VAL A 967 36.76 -26.79 -11.68
N LYS A 968 37.21 -26.29 -10.52
CA LYS A 968 38.62 -25.88 -10.35
C LYS A 968 39.57 -27.01 -10.76
N SER A 969 40.47 -26.74 -11.71
CA SER A 969 41.41 -27.72 -12.30
C SER A 969 40.75 -28.94 -12.96
N GLY A 970 39.44 -28.89 -13.23
CA GLY A 970 38.66 -29.93 -13.89
C GLY A 970 38.33 -29.60 -15.35
N PRO A 971 37.52 -30.43 -16.02
CA PRO A 971 37.13 -30.21 -17.41
C PRO A 971 36.27 -28.95 -17.54
N HIS A 972 36.42 -28.28 -18.69
CA HIS A 972 35.61 -27.14 -19.08
C HIS A 972 34.23 -27.59 -19.57
N ILE A 973 33.23 -26.75 -19.33
CA ILE A 973 31.85 -26.93 -19.75
C ILE A 973 31.43 -25.67 -20.52
N VAL A 974 31.08 -25.84 -21.79
CA VAL A 974 30.60 -24.78 -22.67
C VAL A 974 29.08 -24.87 -22.81
N TYR A 975 28.42 -23.72 -22.75
CA TYR A 975 26.99 -23.59 -23.02
C TYR A 975 26.74 -22.78 -24.29
N ILE A 976 25.90 -23.31 -25.18
CA ILE A 976 25.33 -22.55 -26.30
C ILE A 976 23.90 -22.21 -25.94
N TRP A 977 23.55 -20.92 -26.01
CA TRP A 977 22.20 -20.41 -25.75
C TRP A 977 21.52 -20.05 -27.07
N GLY A 978 20.30 -20.54 -27.26
CA GLY A 978 19.45 -20.31 -28.43
C GLY A 978 18.18 -19.53 -28.07
N TYR A 979 17.25 -19.38 -29.02
CA TYR A 979 15.96 -18.70 -28.81
C TYR A 979 16.13 -17.30 -28.21
N LYS A 980 16.90 -16.42 -28.88
CA LYS A 980 17.33 -15.09 -28.38
C LYS A 980 18.12 -15.11 -27.06
N GLY A 981 18.73 -16.24 -26.73
CA GLY A 981 19.54 -16.39 -25.52
C GLY A 981 18.74 -16.79 -24.28
N GLU A 982 17.48 -17.18 -24.42
CA GLU A 982 16.62 -17.53 -23.29
C GLU A 982 16.85 -18.96 -22.77
N TYR A 983 17.22 -19.90 -23.66
CA TYR A 983 17.33 -21.31 -23.31
C TYR A 983 18.68 -21.90 -23.73
N PRO A 984 19.30 -22.77 -22.90
CA PRO A 984 20.49 -23.51 -23.31
C PRO A 984 20.09 -24.57 -24.34
N ILE A 985 20.67 -24.52 -25.53
CA ILE A 985 20.45 -25.50 -26.61
C ILE A 985 21.56 -26.57 -26.65
N ALA A 986 22.71 -26.29 -26.06
CA ALA A 986 23.78 -27.29 -25.88
C ALA A 986 24.56 -27.05 -24.57
N ARG A 987 24.90 -28.16 -23.89
CA ARG A 987 25.87 -28.26 -22.79
C ARG A 987 26.97 -29.22 -23.25
N ILE A 988 28.19 -28.73 -23.37
CA ILE A 988 29.33 -29.45 -23.96
C ILE A 988 30.41 -29.56 -22.89
N GLU A 989 30.61 -30.76 -22.35
CA GLU A 989 31.64 -31.03 -21.34
C GLU A 989 32.93 -31.51 -22.01
N ASN A 990 34.09 -31.16 -21.44
CA ASN A 990 35.42 -31.46 -21.98
C ASN A 990 35.74 -30.75 -23.31
N ALA A 991 35.31 -29.49 -23.44
CA ALA A 991 35.66 -28.58 -24.54
C ALA A 991 35.84 -27.16 -24.00
N ILE A 992 36.61 -26.32 -24.72
CA ILE A 992 36.73 -24.88 -24.44
C ILE A 992 35.95 -24.06 -25.47
N TYR A 993 35.59 -22.80 -25.17
CA TYR A 993 34.69 -22.05 -26.05
C TYR A 993 35.26 -21.83 -27.46
N THR A 994 36.58 -21.75 -27.61
CA THR A 994 37.23 -21.62 -28.92
C THR A 994 36.94 -22.80 -29.85
N ASP A 995 36.80 -24.01 -29.31
CA ASP A 995 36.49 -25.23 -30.07
C ASP A 995 35.06 -25.21 -30.64
N VAL A 996 34.17 -24.45 -29.98
CA VAL A 996 32.72 -24.44 -30.24
C VAL A 996 32.28 -23.18 -30.99
N SER A 997 33.04 -22.09 -30.90
CA SER A 997 32.65 -20.74 -31.32
C SER A 997 32.16 -20.62 -32.78
N SER A 998 32.69 -21.43 -33.69
CA SER A 998 32.31 -21.44 -35.11
C SER A 998 30.89 -21.98 -35.37
N TYR A 999 30.32 -22.79 -34.47
CA TYR A 999 28.99 -23.38 -34.62
C TYR A 999 27.87 -22.50 -34.06
N VAL A 1000 28.20 -21.58 -33.15
CA VAL A 1000 27.24 -20.84 -32.33
C VAL A 1000 26.23 -20.05 -33.17
N SER A 1001 26.69 -19.23 -34.11
CA SER A 1001 25.79 -18.36 -34.91
C SER A 1001 24.78 -19.15 -35.74
N ASN A 1002 25.21 -20.28 -36.33
CA ASN A 1002 24.32 -21.12 -37.12
C ASN A 1002 23.26 -21.79 -36.23
N LEU A 1003 23.66 -22.34 -35.09
CA LEU A 1003 22.75 -22.98 -34.14
C LEU A 1003 21.74 -21.99 -33.54
N GLN A 1004 22.18 -20.76 -33.24
CA GLN A 1004 21.30 -19.69 -32.79
C GLN A 1004 20.27 -19.31 -33.86
N THR A 1005 20.69 -19.24 -35.13
CA THR A 1005 19.79 -18.96 -36.26
C THR A 1005 18.75 -20.07 -36.43
N LEU A 1006 19.17 -21.34 -36.37
CA LEU A 1006 18.27 -22.49 -36.43
C LEU A 1006 17.29 -22.49 -35.25
N SER A 1007 17.76 -22.18 -34.04
CA SER A 1007 16.89 -22.11 -32.85
C SER A 1007 15.87 -20.98 -32.92
N LEU A 1008 16.21 -19.86 -33.57
CA LEU A 1008 15.26 -18.77 -33.75
C LEU A 1008 14.20 -19.08 -34.84
N ALA A 1009 14.60 -19.86 -35.84
CA ALA A 1009 13.69 -20.30 -36.90
C ALA A 1009 12.76 -21.43 -36.45
N ASP A 1010 13.04 -22.10 -35.34
CA ASP A 1010 12.25 -23.20 -34.80
C ASP A 1010 10.85 -22.73 -34.38
N THR A 1011 9.81 -23.30 -35.01
CA THR A 1011 8.40 -22.92 -34.81
C THR A 1011 7.47 -24.12 -34.75
N ASP A 1012 8.00 -25.33 -34.75
CA ASP A 1012 7.23 -26.58 -34.83
C ASP A 1012 7.85 -27.62 -33.91
N ASN A 1013 7.13 -28.71 -33.61
CA ASN A 1013 7.67 -29.85 -32.86
C ASN A 1013 7.83 -31.09 -33.76
N CYS A 1014 7.88 -30.87 -35.07
CA CYS A 1014 7.78 -31.91 -36.07
C CYS A 1014 9.12 -32.67 -36.19
N LYS A 1015 9.03 -33.96 -36.54
CA LYS A 1015 10.16 -34.90 -36.65
C LYS A 1015 10.51 -35.30 -38.08
N GLN A 1016 9.94 -34.63 -39.08
CA GLN A 1016 10.27 -34.86 -40.48
C GLN A 1016 11.50 -34.03 -40.85
N SER A 1017 12.31 -34.53 -41.78
CA SER A 1017 13.60 -33.93 -42.13
C SER A 1017 13.54 -32.49 -42.65
N SER A 1018 12.38 -32.03 -43.12
CA SER A 1018 12.15 -30.66 -43.57
C SER A 1018 11.64 -29.70 -42.49
N CYS A 1019 11.34 -30.22 -41.30
CA CYS A 1019 10.77 -29.44 -40.20
C CYS A 1019 11.84 -28.63 -39.46
N LYS A 1020 11.45 -27.49 -38.89
CA LYS A 1020 12.43 -26.52 -38.41
C LYS A 1020 13.11 -26.98 -37.12
N GLU A 1021 12.39 -27.64 -36.22
CA GLU A 1021 13.00 -28.24 -35.03
C GLU A 1021 13.95 -29.38 -35.42
N GLU A 1022 13.61 -30.15 -36.45
CA GLU A 1022 14.48 -31.23 -36.94
C GLU A 1022 15.78 -30.69 -37.56
N LEU A 1023 15.72 -29.58 -38.31
CA LEU A 1023 16.92 -28.90 -38.81
C LEU A 1023 17.80 -28.41 -37.66
N LEU A 1024 17.21 -27.88 -36.59
CA LEU A 1024 17.94 -27.52 -35.37
C LEU A 1024 18.58 -28.76 -34.71
N ARG A 1025 17.83 -29.86 -34.54
CA ARG A 1025 18.36 -31.12 -33.97
C ARG A 1025 19.51 -31.68 -34.81
N GLN A 1026 19.43 -31.63 -36.13
CA GLN A 1026 20.52 -32.03 -37.03
C GLN A 1026 21.77 -31.16 -36.85
N GLY A 1027 21.59 -29.83 -36.79
CA GLY A 1027 22.67 -28.90 -36.49
C GLY A 1027 23.33 -29.18 -35.14
N LEU A 1028 22.52 -29.40 -34.09
CA LEU A 1028 22.99 -29.75 -32.75
C LEU A 1028 23.74 -31.09 -32.73
N ASN A 1029 23.29 -32.08 -33.52
CA ASN A 1029 23.93 -33.38 -33.60
C ASN A 1029 25.31 -33.32 -34.27
N ALA A 1030 25.55 -32.36 -35.17
CA ALA A 1030 26.87 -32.15 -35.78
C ALA A 1030 27.96 -31.85 -34.74
N LEU A 1031 27.61 -31.25 -33.59
CA LEU A 1031 28.55 -31.02 -32.49
C LEU A 1031 29.17 -32.32 -31.97
N ARG A 1032 28.38 -33.39 -31.82
CA ARG A 1032 28.88 -34.71 -31.36
C ARG A 1032 29.90 -35.31 -32.32
N THR A 1033 29.67 -35.14 -33.62
CA THR A 1033 30.54 -35.67 -34.66
C THR A 1033 31.85 -34.87 -34.76
N ASN A 1034 31.75 -33.54 -34.63
CA ASN A 1034 32.90 -32.65 -34.79
C ASN A 1034 33.72 -32.46 -33.51
N LEU A 1035 33.18 -32.81 -32.34
CA LEU A 1035 33.84 -32.74 -31.03
C LEU A 1035 33.91 -34.13 -30.38
N PRO A 1036 34.67 -35.08 -30.94
CA PRO A 1036 34.64 -36.49 -30.52
C PRO A 1036 35.18 -36.74 -29.09
N LYS A 1037 35.86 -35.76 -28.50
CA LYS A 1037 36.37 -35.81 -27.12
C LYS A 1037 35.42 -35.18 -26.10
N ALA A 1038 34.35 -34.54 -26.56
CA ALA A 1038 33.41 -33.81 -25.71
C ALA A 1038 32.14 -34.64 -25.44
N MET A 1039 31.55 -34.47 -24.26
CA MET A 1039 30.23 -35.00 -23.95
C MET A 1039 29.18 -33.93 -24.24
N VAL A 1040 28.37 -34.14 -25.27
CA VAL A 1040 27.41 -33.14 -25.77
C VAL A 1040 25.99 -33.52 -25.38
N THR A 1041 25.37 -32.72 -24.53
CA THR A 1041 23.92 -32.79 -24.24
C THR A 1041 23.22 -31.62 -24.94
N THR A 1042 22.14 -31.89 -25.67
CA THR A 1042 21.45 -30.86 -26.48
C THR A 1042 19.97 -30.82 -26.18
N TYR A 1043 19.36 -29.64 -26.35
CA TYR A 1043 17.99 -29.37 -25.96
C TYR A 1043 17.26 -28.59 -27.06
N THR A 1044 15.98 -28.88 -27.26
CA THR A 1044 15.06 -28.09 -28.08
C THR A 1044 13.82 -27.72 -27.26
N TYR A 1045 13.15 -26.64 -27.63
CA TYR A 1045 12.08 -26.04 -26.84
C TYR A 1045 10.97 -25.52 -27.75
N ASP A 1046 9.74 -25.54 -27.25
CA ASP A 1046 8.65 -24.69 -27.71
C ASP A 1046 8.56 -23.49 -26.73
N PRO A 1047 9.00 -22.28 -27.10
CA PRO A 1047 9.01 -21.13 -26.21
C PRO A 1047 7.64 -20.86 -25.59
N LEU A 1048 7.60 -20.51 -24.29
CA LEU A 1048 6.39 -20.35 -23.47
C LEU A 1048 5.62 -21.65 -23.12
N VAL A 1049 6.03 -22.79 -23.66
CA VAL A 1049 5.45 -24.11 -23.36
C VAL A 1049 6.43 -24.98 -22.57
N GLY A 1050 7.60 -25.30 -23.14
CA GLY A 1050 8.62 -26.09 -22.44
C GLY A 1050 9.61 -26.80 -23.37
N VAL A 1051 10.45 -27.67 -22.79
CA VAL A 1051 11.41 -28.51 -23.54
C VAL A 1051 10.65 -29.50 -24.43
N THR A 1052 11.05 -29.65 -25.69
CA THR A 1052 10.46 -30.63 -26.64
C THR A 1052 11.36 -31.85 -26.84
N SER A 1053 12.68 -31.69 -26.73
CA SER A 1053 13.60 -32.83 -26.73
C SER A 1053 14.88 -32.59 -25.92
N ILE A 1054 15.42 -33.68 -25.35
CA ILE A 1054 16.74 -33.72 -24.73
C ILE A 1054 17.52 -34.88 -25.34
N THR A 1055 18.67 -34.61 -25.93
CA THR A 1055 19.57 -35.65 -26.45
C THR A 1055 20.80 -35.76 -25.57
N ASP A 1056 21.04 -36.95 -25.01
CA ASP A 1056 22.16 -37.23 -24.11
C ASP A 1056 23.53 -37.28 -24.85
N PRO A 1057 24.65 -37.42 -24.13
CA PRO A 1057 25.97 -37.59 -24.76
C PRO A 1057 26.14 -38.85 -25.61
N ARG A 1058 25.29 -39.87 -25.43
CA ARG A 1058 25.30 -41.11 -26.22
C ARG A 1058 24.51 -40.97 -27.52
N GLY A 1059 23.78 -39.87 -27.71
CA GLY A 1059 22.95 -39.61 -28.87
C GLY A 1059 21.51 -40.11 -28.73
N ASN A 1060 21.08 -40.55 -27.54
CA ASN A 1060 19.69 -40.95 -27.32
C ASN A 1060 18.82 -39.73 -27.05
N THR A 1061 17.76 -39.54 -27.82
CA THR A 1061 16.82 -38.43 -27.66
C THR A 1061 15.60 -38.85 -26.85
N THR A 1062 15.31 -38.12 -25.79
CA THR A 1062 14.03 -38.17 -25.06
C THR A 1062 13.14 -37.04 -25.57
N TYR A 1063 11.88 -37.35 -25.88
CA TYR A 1063 10.89 -36.40 -26.39
C TYR A 1063 9.83 -36.10 -25.35
N TYR A 1064 9.39 -34.84 -25.33
CA TYR A 1064 8.38 -34.33 -24.41
C TYR A 1064 7.24 -33.76 -25.24
N SER A 1065 6.01 -34.11 -24.89
CA SER A 1065 4.81 -33.53 -25.49
C SER A 1065 3.89 -33.00 -24.42
N TYR A 1066 3.21 -31.91 -24.75
CA TYR A 1066 2.33 -31.18 -23.85
C TYR A 1066 0.88 -31.41 -24.24
N ASP A 1067 -0.02 -31.27 -23.27
CA ASP A 1067 -1.45 -31.22 -23.52
C ASP A 1067 -1.84 -29.83 -24.06
N ASP A 1068 -3.11 -29.66 -24.42
CA ASP A 1068 -3.63 -28.39 -24.93
C ASP A 1068 -3.62 -27.27 -23.87
N PHE A 1069 -3.26 -27.61 -22.62
CA PHE A 1069 -3.03 -26.66 -21.53
C PHE A 1069 -1.56 -26.30 -21.34
N ASN A 1070 -0.69 -26.70 -22.28
CA ASN A 1070 0.76 -26.51 -22.21
C ASN A 1070 1.41 -27.15 -20.97
N ARG A 1071 0.80 -28.21 -20.43
CA ARG A 1071 1.35 -29.01 -19.32
C ARG A 1071 1.94 -30.30 -19.88
N LEU A 1072 2.97 -30.83 -19.22
CA LEU A 1072 3.64 -32.05 -19.69
C LEU A 1072 2.64 -33.22 -19.72
N LYS A 1073 2.41 -33.79 -20.90
CA LYS A 1073 1.46 -34.89 -21.09
C LYS A 1073 2.18 -36.23 -21.16
N GLU A 1074 3.18 -36.34 -22.03
CA GLU A 1074 3.91 -37.60 -22.21
C GLU A 1074 5.41 -37.35 -22.36
N VAL A 1075 6.19 -38.33 -21.89
CA VAL A 1075 7.62 -38.45 -22.15
C VAL A 1075 7.88 -39.74 -22.91
N ARG A 1076 8.65 -39.67 -23.99
CA ARG A 1076 8.98 -40.82 -24.86
C ARG A 1076 10.48 -40.97 -25.03
N ASP A 1077 10.95 -42.21 -25.12
CA ASP A 1077 12.36 -42.52 -25.36
C ASP A 1077 12.77 -42.37 -26.84
N ALA A 1078 14.02 -42.74 -27.16
CA ALA A 1078 14.58 -42.67 -28.51
C ALA A 1078 13.85 -43.58 -29.52
N ASP A 1079 13.30 -44.71 -29.05
CA ASP A 1079 12.48 -45.63 -29.84
C ASP A 1079 11.01 -45.16 -29.96
N LYS A 1080 10.69 -43.98 -29.40
CA LYS A 1080 9.34 -43.37 -29.32
C LYS A 1080 8.38 -44.15 -28.42
N LYS A 1081 8.88 -45.03 -27.56
CA LYS A 1081 8.07 -45.74 -26.57
C LYS A 1081 7.73 -44.79 -25.42
N LEU A 1082 6.52 -44.93 -24.88
CA LEU A 1082 6.05 -44.16 -23.74
C LEU A 1082 6.86 -44.53 -22.50
N VAL A 1083 7.46 -43.53 -21.86
CA VAL A 1083 8.22 -43.66 -20.61
C VAL A 1083 7.35 -43.24 -19.43
N SER A 1084 6.64 -42.11 -19.57
CA SER A 1084 5.68 -41.64 -18.59
C SER A 1084 4.53 -40.88 -19.26
N ASP A 1085 3.36 -40.94 -18.63
CA ASP A 1085 2.14 -40.22 -18.98
C ASP A 1085 1.62 -39.50 -17.73
N TYR A 1086 1.08 -38.29 -17.91
CA TYR A 1086 0.62 -37.44 -16.82
C TYR A 1086 -0.84 -37.06 -17.01
N GLN A 1087 -1.62 -37.30 -15.96
CA GLN A 1087 -3.01 -36.85 -15.85
C GLN A 1087 -3.12 -35.87 -14.68
N TYR A 1088 -3.75 -34.72 -14.93
CA TYR A 1088 -3.82 -33.62 -13.98
C TYR A 1088 -5.23 -33.51 -13.38
N HIS A 1089 -5.29 -33.49 -12.05
CA HIS A 1089 -6.50 -33.27 -11.26
C HIS A 1089 -6.35 -32.01 -10.38
N TYR A 1090 -7.44 -31.31 -10.10
CA TYR A 1090 -7.40 -30.16 -9.18
C TYR A 1090 -7.37 -30.64 -7.73
N LYS A 1091 -6.70 -29.88 -6.84
CA LYS A 1091 -6.43 -30.23 -5.43
C LYS A 1091 -7.65 -30.65 -4.59
N SER A 1092 -8.87 -30.30 -5.03
CA SER A 1092 -10.13 -30.66 -4.37
C SER A 1092 -10.69 -32.03 -4.77
N GLN A 1093 -10.16 -32.66 -5.82
CA GLN A 1093 -10.47 -34.03 -6.20
C GLN A 1093 -9.56 -34.97 -5.41
N ILE A 1094 -9.99 -35.35 -4.20
CA ILE A 1094 -9.40 -36.53 -3.54
C ILE A 1094 -9.85 -37.73 -4.36
N GLN A 1095 -8.90 -38.45 -4.97
CA GLN A 1095 -9.18 -39.77 -5.55
C GLN A 1095 -9.72 -40.68 -4.43
N ASN A 1096 -10.94 -41.19 -4.64
CA ASN A 1096 -11.49 -42.29 -3.85
C ASN A 1096 -10.61 -43.53 -3.93
#